data_AF-A0A3M0IPH5-F1
#
_entry.id   AF-A0A3M0IPH5-F1
#
_cell.length_a   1.000
_cell.length_b   1.000
_cell.length_c   1.000
_cell.angle_alpha   90.00
_cell.angle_beta   90.00
_cell.angle_gamma   90.00
#
_symmetry.space_group_name_H-M   'P 1'
#
loop_
_entity.id
_entity.type
_entity.pdbx_description
1 polymer ?
#
loop_
_entity_poly.entity_id
_entity_poly.type
_entity_poly.pdbx_seq_one_letter_code
_entity_poly.pdbx_strand_id
1 'polypeptide(L)'
;MAAAPGVAPVRARFLTSKEQFHAYLRAGGEEEEEEKEEKEEKEEEEQVSSAQSEPPAKRVKAEELGQDGESRGNAGEEEKERPEKKRARGQNKSRPCMKPSSYEQSRLCPSVTQGCAGQCHFGPRCRFLHDVSEYLAAKPADLGRRCVLFDTFGRCPYGVTCRFGRAHLGDGHQNLVNAALARQWEGKVLVRNSLSKELQQRLRKRKFSFRKAEEFLRALRGGKGGNASGGSAEVSNCTAPHEGLGDSPVLQEQGEDPKPEVLQSSRGAEDAPKPEAQQNSQGAEDAPKPEALQSSQGAEDAPKPEALQNSQGAEDAPKPEALQSSQGGEGAPKPEALQNSQGAEDAPKPEALQSSRGAPSIPTLGPLTDEDVTKLRPCEKKKLEIQGKLYLAPLTTCGNLPFRRVCKRFGADVTCGEMAVCTNLLQGQSSEWALLKRHHTEDIFGVQLEGAFPDTMTKCAELLNRTIDVDFVDINVGCPIDLVYKKGGGCALMTRSNKFEQIVRGMNSVLDVPLTVKIRTGVQEKVNVAHKIIPRIREWGASMVTLHGRSREQRYTRSADWEYIAECARVASPMPLFGNGDILSYEDANRAMQMGVSGIMIARQEQRHWDISSSERFDILKDFTNYGLEHWGSDTQGVEKTRKFLLEWLSFLCRYIPVGLLEHLPQRINERPPYYLGRDYLETLMASQNVDDWIKISELLLGPVPPSFTFLPKHKANSYR
;
A
#
# COMPACT_ATOMS: atom_id res chain seq x y z
N MET A 1 8.34 14.85 34.33
CA MET A 1 8.43 13.41 34.63
C MET A 1 8.83 12.71 33.35
N ALA A 2 9.64 11.65 33.39
CA ALA A 2 9.91 10.87 32.18
C ALA A 2 8.62 10.16 31.71
N ALA A 3 8.38 10.12 30.39
CA ALA A 3 7.21 9.44 29.83
C ALA A 3 7.23 7.93 30.12
N ALA A 4 6.06 7.35 30.37
CA ALA A 4 5.93 5.92 30.64
C ALA A 4 6.39 5.08 29.42
N PRO A 5 6.99 3.89 29.62
CA PRO A 5 7.55 3.10 28.51
C PRO A 5 6.54 2.82 27.38
N GLY A 6 6.81 3.34 26.18
CA GLY A 6 5.93 3.20 25.02
C GLY A 6 4.88 4.32 24.87
N VAL A 7 4.89 5.34 25.72
CA VAL A 7 4.19 6.62 25.51
C VAL A 7 5.16 7.60 24.83
N ALA A 8 4.65 8.42 23.92
CA ALA A 8 5.44 9.43 23.22
C ALA A 8 5.72 10.65 24.12
N PRO A 9 6.90 11.27 24.01
CA PRO A 9 7.36 12.33 24.90
C PRO A 9 6.74 13.69 24.54
N VAL A 10 5.48 13.93 24.90
CA VAL A 10 4.81 15.23 24.69
C VAL A 10 5.09 16.17 25.87
N ARG A 11 5.45 17.42 25.59
CA ARG A 11 5.74 18.43 26.62
C ARG A 11 4.54 18.65 27.53
N ALA A 12 4.76 18.70 28.84
CA ALA A 12 3.72 18.72 29.86
C ALA A 12 2.58 19.73 29.62
N ARG A 13 2.89 20.95 29.13
CA ARG A 13 1.90 22.01 28.84
C ARG A 13 0.84 21.67 27.77
N PHE A 14 1.03 20.59 27.01
CA PHE A 14 0.09 20.12 25.99
C PHE A 14 -0.66 18.86 26.42
N LEU A 15 -0.28 18.21 27.54
CA LEU A 15 -0.95 17.01 28.03
C LEU A 15 -2.32 17.36 28.62
N THR A 16 -3.30 16.48 28.41
CA THR A 16 -4.67 16.67 28.89
C THR A 16 -5.30 15.31 29.24
N SER A 17 -6.43 15.31 29.97
CA SER A 17 -7.20 14.09 30.16
C SER A 17 -7.91 13.66 28.86
N LYS A 18 -8.32 12.40 28.78
CA LYS A 18 -9.12 11.91 27.64
C LYS A 18 -10.48 12.64 27.58
N GLU A 19 -11.02 12.96 28.75
CA GLU A 19 -12.33 13.54 28.95
C GLU A 19 -12.32 15.01 28.49
N GLN A 20 -11.31 15.78 28.88
CA GLN A 20 -11.03 17.15 28.40
C GLN A 20 -10.73 17.16 26.89
N PHE A 21 -9.86 16.28 26.39
CA PHE A 21 -9.57 16.17 24.95
C PHE A 21 -10.84 15.99 24.11
N HIS A 22 -11.76 15.12 24.55
CA HIS A 22 -13.03 14.93 23.86
C HIS A 22 -14.06 16.04 24.15
N ALA A 23 -13.97 16.79 25.25
CA ALA A 23 -14.80 17.97 25.51
C ALA A 23 -14.45 19.10 24.55
N TYR A 24 -13.18 19.49 24.50
CA TYR A 24 -12.63 20.47 23.57
C TYR A 24 -12.97 20.16 22.10
N LEU A 25 -12.94 18.88 21.70
CA LEU A 25 -13.34 18.47 20.36
C LEU A 25 -14.85 18.63 20.07
N ARG A 26 -15.72 18.45 21.08
CA ARG A 26 -17.18 18.68 20.99
C ARG A 26 -17.51 20.18 20.96
N ALA A 27 -16.85 20.98 21.80
CA ALA A 27 -16.97 22.44 21.87
C ALA A 27 -16.38 23.19 20.66
N GLY A 28 -16.02 22.49 19.58
CA GLY A 28 -15.51 23.13 18.35
C GLY A 28 -14.13 23.79 18.47
N GLY A 29 -13.49 23.70 19.65
CA GLY A 29 -12.23 24.37 19.97
C GLY A 29 -12.40 25.65 20.79
N GLU A 30 -13.63 26.00 21.14
CA GLU A 30 -13.95 26.99 22.16
C GLU A 30 -13.64 26.38 23.55
N GLU A 31 -13.08 27.18 24.46
CA GLU A 31 -12.94 26.80 25.87
C GLU A 31 -14.28 27.09 26.57
N GLU A 32 -14.71 26.21 27.50
CA GLU A 32 -15.85 26.49 28.37
C GLU A 32 -15.44 27.63 29.33
N GLU A 33 -15.88 28.86 29.07
CA GLU A 33 -15.47 30.07 29.81
C GLU A 33 -15.95 30.06 31.28
N GLU A 34 -16.85 29.14 31.63
CA GLU A 34 -17.36 28.87 32.98
C GLU A 34 -16.23 28.68 34.02
N GLU A 35 -15.06 28.16 33.64
CA GLU A 35 -13.91 28.02 34.57
C GLU A 35 -13.11 29.32 34.82
N LYS A 36 -13.49 30.46 34.22
CA LYS A 36 -12.95 31.80 34.56
C LYS A 36 -13.90 32.59 35.46
N GLU A 37 -15.19 32.63 35.13
CA GLU A 37 -16.20 33.31 35.96
C GLU A 37 -16.24 32.71 37.38
N GLU A 38 -16.18 31.37 37.52
CA GLU A 38 -16.09 30.71 38.83
C GLU A 38 -14.78 30.98 39.61
N LYS A 39 -13.79 31.67 39.03
CA LYS A 39 -12.57 32.13 39.74
C LYS A 39 -12.63 33.62 40.05
N GLU A 40 -13.14 34.45 39.14
CA GLU A 40 -13.31 35.89 39.39
C GLU A 40 -14.38 36.16 40.47
N GLU A 41 -15.51 35.43 40.49
CA GLU A 41 -16.51 35.53 41.59
C GLU A 41 -15.93 35.16 42.96
N LYS A 42 -15.01 34.17 43.02
CA LYS A 42 -14.40 33.72 44.28
C LYS A 42 -13.30 34.66 44.78
N GLU A 43 -12.69 35.48 43.91
CA GLU A 43 -11.74 36.52 44.33
C GLU A 43 -12.45 37.82 44.78
N GLU A 44 -13.69 38.08 44.36
CA GLU A 44 -14.49 39.20 44.88
C GLU A 44 -15.14 38.92 46.25
N GLU A 45 -15.63 37.70 46.52
CA GLU A 45 -16.29 37.40 47.83
C GLU A 45 -15.32 37.42 49.03
N GLU A 46 -14.03 37.11 48.88
CA GLU A 46 -13.09 37.06 50.02
C GLU A 46 -12.71 38.45 50.61
N GLN A 47 -13.10 39.58 50.01
CA GLN A 47 -12.70 40.90 50.49
C GLN A 47 -13.73 41.66 51.36
N VAL A 48 -14.95 41.15 51.59
CA VAL A 48 -16.00 41.91 52.31
C VAL A 48 -16.49 41.26 53.62
N SER A 49 -15.72 41.52 54.67
CA SER A 49 -16.15 41.63 56.08
C SER A 49 -16.50 40.37 56.89
N SER A 50 -16.39 40.49 58.22
CA SER A 50 -16.60 39.42 59.19
C SER A 50 -17.49 39.86 60.37
N ALA A 51 -18.48 39.04 60.76
CA ALA A 51 -19.01 38.95 62.14
C ALA A 51 -20.12 37.87 62.33
N GLN A 52 -19.79 36.82 63.10
CA GLN A 52 -20.65 36.10 64.09
C GLN A 52 -22.18 35.95 63.89
N SER A 53 -22.68 34.70 63.79
CA SER A 53 -23.48 34.03 64.87
C SER A 53 -24.03 32.64 64.46
N GLU A 54 -24.35 31.79 65.45
CA GLU A 54 -24.97 30.45 65.33
C GLU A 54 -26.28 30.36 66.16
N PRO A 55 -26.98 29.20 66.28
CA PRO A 55 -27.79 28.47 65.30
C PRO A 55 -29.25 28.26 65.84
N PRO A 56 -30.16 27.39 65.29
CA PRO A 56 -30.13 25.96 65.67
C PRO A 56 -30.82 24.90 64.74
N ALA A 57 -30.06 23.86 64.38
CA ALA A 57 -30.36 22.42 64.58
C ALA A 57 -31.48 21.62 63.84
N LYS A 58 -31.15 20.32 63.68
CA LYS A 58 -31.96 19.08 63.40
C LYS A 58 -31.99 18.60 61.93
N ARG A 59 -31.76 17.30 61.62
CA ARG A 59 -31.25 16.16 62.44
C ARG A 59 -30.86 14.98 61.51
N VAL A 60 -29.72 14.32 61.80
CA VAL A 60 -29.54 12.84 62.01
C VAL A 60 -30.16 11.88 60.96
N LYS A 61 -29.45 10.87 60.39
CA LYS A 61 -28.35 10.02 60.92
C LYS A 61 -27.50 9.43 59.77
N ALA A 62 -26.37 8.79 60.11
CA ALA A 62 -25.81 7.69 59.32
C ALA A 62 -26.23 6.34 59.99
N GLU A 63 -25.45 5.29 60.25
CA GLU A 63 -24.03 4.91 60.06
C GLU A 63 -23.99 3.73 59.04
N GLU A 64 -23.07 2.75 58.90
CA GLU A 64 -21.87 2.23 59.60
C GLU A 64 -20.85 1.69 58.55
N LEU A 65 -19.72 1.10 59.00
CA LEU A 65 -18.84 0.22 58.21
C LEU A 65 -18.67 -1.11 58.96
N GLY A 66 -18.45 -2.23 58.25
CA GLY A 66 -18.23 -3.56 58.84
C GLY A 66 -17.04 -4.29 58.23
N GLN A 67 -16.19 -4.86 59.06
CA GLN A 67 -14.96 -5.59 58.68
C GLN A 67 -15.02 -7.08 59.04
N ASP A 68 -14.25 -7.85 58.27
CA ASP A 68 -13.57 -9.12 58.59
C ASP A 68 -14.34 -10.35 59.11
N GLY A 69 -13.90 -11.53 58.66
CA GLY A 69 -14.42 -12.83 59.11
C GLY A 69 -13.87 -14.02 58.32
N GLU A 70 -12.77 -14.61 58.77
CA GLU A 70 -12.26 -15.87 58.22
C GLU A 70 -13.15 -17.08 58.56
N SER A 71 -13.30 -18.03 57.64
CA SER A 71 -13.60 -19.42 58.00
C SER A 71 -13.09 -20.42 56.94
N ARG A 72 -12.64 -21.60 57.40
CA ARG A 72 -12.21 -22.73 56.55
C ARG A 72 -13.36 -23.75 56.43
N GLY A 73 -13.66 -24.26 55.23
CA GLY A 73 -14.96 -24.90 54.97
C GLY A 73 -15.08 -26.02 53.93
N ASN A 74 -14.03 -26.82 53.68
CA ASN A 74 -14.09 -28.10 52.93
C ASN A 74 -14.35 -28.03 51.39
N ALA A 75 -14.28 -29.19 50.72
CA ALA A 75 -14.07 -29.32 49.27
C ALA A 75 -15.33 -29.64 48.43
N GLY A 76 -15.25 -29.29 47.15
CA GLY A 76 -16.10 -29.76 46.05
C GLY A 76 -15.33 -29.66 44.72
N GLU A 77 -15.48 -30.65 43.84
CA GLU A 77 -14.77 -30.71 42.55
C GLU A 77 -15.64 -30.11 41.43
N GLU A 78 -15.10 -29.16 40.66
CA GLU A 78 -15.72 -28.70 39.41
C GLU A 78 -14.69 -28.67 38.26
N GLU A 79 -15.17 -28.98 37.05
CA GLU A 79 -14.31 -29.31 35.91
C GLU A 79 -13.62 -28.08 35.29
N LYS A 80 -12.30 -28.18 35.07
CA LYS A 80 -11.57 -27.22 34.22
C LYS A 80 -11.91 -27.44 32.75
N GLU A 81 -12.88 -26.68 32.24
CA GLU A 81 -13.09 -26.52 30.80
C GLU A 81 -11.75 -26.24 30.09
N ARG A 82 -11.46 -27.02 29.04
CA ARG A 82 -10.27 -26.78 28.22
C ARG A 82 -10.53 -25.55 27.35
N PRO A 83 -9.70 -24.48 27.41
CA PRO A 83 -9.95 -23.27 26.63
C PRO A 83 -9.93 -23.59 25.14
N GLU A 84 -11.05 -23.39 24.46
CA GLU A 84 -11.18 -23.61 23.03
C GLU A 84 -10.02 -22.95 22.27
N LYS A 85 -9.33 -23.72 21.41
CA LYS A 85 -8.35 -23.18 20.47
C LYS A 85 -9.08 -22.39 19.37
N LYS A 86 -9.51 -21.17 19.70
CA LYS A 86 -10.16 -20.18 18.82
C LYS A 86 -9.30 -20.00 17.57
N ARG A 87 -9.66 -20.75 16.50
CA ARG A 87 -8.98 -20.74 15.20
C ARG A 87 -8.72 -19.29 14.80
N ALA A 88 -7.49 -18.95 14.40
CA ALA A 88 -7.09 -17.58 14.06
C ALA A 88 -7.88 -17.04 12.84
N ARG A 89 -9.05 -16.43 13.11
CA ARG A 89 -9.96 -15.81 12.12
C ARG A 89 -9.31 -14.54 11.56
N GLY A 90 -9.39 -14.33 10.26
CA GLY A 90 -8.73 -13.21 9.57
C GLY A 90 -9.28 -11.84 9.99
N GLN A 91 -8.39 -10.85 10.15
CA GLN A 91 -8.62 -9.56 10.84
C GLN A 91 -9.71 -8.64 10.25
N ASN A 92 -10.30 -8.97 9.09
CA ASN A 92 -11.22 -8.10 8.35
C ASN A 92 -12.57 -8.75 7.97
N LYS A 93 -12.95 -9.88 8.58
CA LYS A 93 -14.22 -10.56 8.25
C LYS A 93 -15.50 -9.87 8.75
N SER A 94 -15.40 -8.95 9.71
CA SER A 94 -16.56 -8.26 10.32
C SER A 94 -16.75 -6.83 9.83
N ARG A 95 -16.07 -6.38 8.77
CA ARG A 95 -16.37 -5.07 8.16
C ARG A 95 -17.70 -5.20 7.39
N PRO A 96 -18.67 -4.29 7.57
CA PRO A 96 -19.82 -4.19 6.69
C PRO A 96 -19.41 -4.14 5.22
N CYS A 97 -20.14 -4.85 4.35
CA CYS A 97 -19.90 -4.76 2.92
C CYS A 97 -20.39 -3.41 2.41
N MET A 98 -19.52 -2.40 2.45
CA MET A 98 -19.73 -1.06 1.89
C MET A 98 -19.73 -1.10 0.35
N LYS A 99 -20.67 -1.88 -0.21
CA LYS A 99 -21.44 -1.46 -1.38
C LYS A 99 -22.26 -0.26 -0.89
N PRO A 100 -22.04 0.96 -1.38
CA PRO A 100 -22.95 2.05 -1.04
C PRO A 100 -24.24 1.75 -1.81
N SER A 101 -25.29 1.40 -1.07
CA SER A 101 -26.53 0.79 -1.59
C SER A 101 -27.34 1.71 -2.51
N SER A 102 -27.03 3.01 -2.49
CA SER A 102 -27.71 4.10 -3.18
C SER A 102 -26.90 4.69 -4.34
N TYR A 103 -26.05 3.91 -5.03
CA TYR A 103 -25.34 4.39 -6.22
C TYR A 103 -26.27 4.60 -7.42
N GLU A 104 -26.98 5.72 -7.37
CA GLU A 104 -27.78 6.31 -8.44
C GLU A 104 -28.76 5.27 -9.05
N GLN A 105 -29.96 5.16 -8.47
CA GLN A 105 -31.08 4.51 -9.18
C GLN A 105 -31.27 5.18 -10.56
N SER A 106 -31.11 6.51 -10.59
CA SER A 106 -31.10 7.38 -11.74
C SER A 106 -29.68 7.64 -12.29
N ARG A 107 -28.98 6.63 -12.84
CA ARG A 107 -27.70 6.90 -13.54
C ARG A 107 -27.93 7.49 -14.93
N LEU A 108 -27.21 8.55 -15.27
CA LEU A 108 -27.12 9.02 -16.66
C LEU A 108 -26.40 7.98 -17.55
N CYS A 109 -26.88 7.80 -18.77
CA CYS A 109 -26.36 6.79 -19.69
C CYS A 109 -24.92 7.10 -20.16
N PRO A 110 -24.00 6.11 -20.24
CA PRO A 110 -22.64 6.33 -20.70
C PRO A 110 -22.50 7.02 -22.07
N SER A 111 -23.40 6.76 -23.02
CA SER A 111 -23.38 7.46 -24.32
C SER A 111 -23.66 8.96 -24.18
N VAL A 112 -24.55 9.35 -23.25
CA VAL A 112 -24.86 10.76 -22.97
C VAL A 112 -23.66 11.45 -22.32
N THR A 113 -23.01 10.81 -21.34
CA THR A 113 -21.77 11.33 -20.74
C THR A 113 -20.60 11.43 -21.73
N GLN A 114 -20.66 10.72 -22.85
CA GLN A 114 -19.67 10.75 -23.93
C GLN A 114 -20.06 11.66 -25.10
N GLY A 115 -21.18 12.38 -25.01
CA GLY A 115 -21.68 13.26 -26.09
C GLY A 115 -22.30 12.54 -27.28
N CYS A 116 -22.43 11.21 -27.25
CA CYS A 116 -22.98 10.38 -28.31
C CYS A 116 -24.36 9.80 -27.95
N ALA A 117 -25.20 10.57 -27.24
CA ALA A 117 -26.50 10.14 -26.70
C ALA A 117 -27.37 9.33 -27.69
N GLY A 118 -27.53 9.83 -28.93
CA GLY A 118 -28.29 9.19 -30.00
C GLY A 118 -27.71 7.88 -30.55
N GLN A 119 -26.51 7.48 -30.11
CA GLN A 119 -25.85 6.21 -30.44
C GLN A 119 -25.94 5.19 -29.27
N CYS A 120 -26.87 5.37 -28.34
CA CYS A 120 -27.12 4.41 -27.27
C CYS A 120 -27.51 3.04 -27.84
N HIS A 121 -26.65 2.03 -27.66
CA HIS A 121 -26.87 0.66 -28.13
C HIS A 121 -28.18 0.01 -27.64
N PHE A 122 -28.71 0.47 -26.51
CA PHE A 122 -29.97 -0.03 -25.94
C PHE A 122 -31.20 0.82 -26.34
N GLY A 123 -30.98 2.03 -26.89
CA GLY A 123 -32.02 2.98 -27.26
C GLY A 123 -33.07 3.18 -26.15
N PRO A 124 -34.38 3.14 -26.46
CA PRO A 124 -35.45 3.34 -25.48
C PRO A 124 -35.58 2.19 -24.45
N ARG A 125 -34.84 1.08 -24.62
CA ARG A 125 -34.76 -0.01 -23.62
C ARG A 125 -33.59 0.16 -22.65
N CYS A 126 -32.93 1.32 -22.64
CA CYS A 126 -31.83 1.56 -21.73
C CYS A 126 -32.33 1.86 -20.31
N ARG A 127 -31.86 1.10 -19.32
CA ARG A 127 -32.13 1.31 -17.88
C ARG A 127 -31.45 2.55 -17.26
N PHE A 128 -30.98 3.48 -18.09
CA PHE A 128 -30.19 4.64 -17.68
C PHE A 128 -30.81 5.89 -18.28
N LEU A 129 -30.83 6.98 -17.53
CA LEU A 129 -31.42 8.24 -17.96
C LEU A 129 -30.73 8.78 -19.21
N HIS A 130 -31.53 9.34 -20.11
CA HIS A 130 -31.06 10.07 -21.27
C HIS A 130 -31.33 11.57 -21.17
N ASP A 131 -32.26 11.98 -20.30
CA ASP A 131 -32.46 13.37 -19.93
C ASP A 131 -31.42 13.81 -18.88
N VAL A 132 -30.76 14.95 -19.15
CA VAL A 132 -29.72 15.52 -18.28
C VAL A 132 -30.33 16.32 -17.14
N SER A 133 -31.48 16.97 -17.36
CA SER A 133 -32.20 17.75 -16.36
C SER A 133 -32.84 16.84 -15.30
N GLU A 134 -33.43 15.71 -15.73
CA GLU A 134 -33.92 14.65 -14.83
C GLU A 134 -32.78 14.09 -13.97
N TYR A 135 -31.62 13.80 -14.59
CA TYR A 135 -30.44 13.37 -13.84
C TYR A 135 -29.98 14.43 -12.84
N LEU A 136 -29.91 15.71 -13.22
CA LEU A 136 -29.45 16.78 -12.34
C LEU A 136 -30.44 17.08 -11.20
N ALA A 137 -31.74 16.81 -11.38
CA ALA A 137 -32.73 16.87 -10.32
C ALA A 137 -32.60 15.71 -9.32
N ALA A 138 -32.23 14.51 -9.79
CA ALA A 138 -31.98 13.34 -8.92
C ALA A 138 -30.57 13.29 -8.31
N LYS A 139 -29.60 14.01 -8.90
CA LYS A 139 -28.20 14.08 -8.47
C LYS A 139 -28.08 14.84 -7.13
N PRO A 140 -27.41 14.29 -6.10
CA PRO A 140 -27.14 15.03 -4.87
C PRO A 140 -26.34 16.31 -5.12
N ALA A 141 -26.64 17.38 -4.39
CA ALA A 141 -26.09 18.72 -4.60
C ALA A 141 -24.55 18.77 -4.74
N ASP A 142 -24.06 19.69 -5.56
CA ASP A 142 -22.63 19.91 -5.74
C ASP A 142 -21.96 20.47 -4.46
N LEU A 143 -20.76 19.98 -4.18
CA LEU A 143 -20.05 20.06 -2.91
C LEU A 143 -19.24 21.36 -2.73
N GLY A 144 -19.12 22.18 -3.76
CA GLY A 144 -18.32 23.41 -3.73
C GLY A 144 -18.39 24.25 -5.01
N ARG A 145 -17.83 25.46 -4.95
CA ARG A 145 -17.81 26.45 -6.05
C ARG A 145 -16.59 26.33 -7.00
N ARG A 146 -15.68 25.38 -6.77
CA ARG A 146 -14.48 25.14 -7.60
C ARG A 146 -14.33 23.66 -7.90
N CYS A 147 -13.76 23.31 -9.04
CA CYS A 147 -13.54 21.92 -9.46
C CYS A 147 -12.07 21.73 -9.86
N VAL A 148 -11.29 21.02 -9.05
CA VAL A 148 -9.84 20.85 -9.29
C VAL A 148 -9.52 20.32 -10.70
N LEU A 149 -10.38 19.49 -11.30
CA LEU A 149 -10.17 18.98 -12.66
C LEU A 149 -10.39 20.06 -13.73
N PHE A 150 -11.36 20.97 -13.54
CA PHE A 150 -11.53 22.12 -14.43
C PHE A 150 -10.42 23.15 -14.23
N ASP A 151 -10.12 23.48 -12.96
CA ASP A 151 -9.06 24.41 -12.57
C ASP A 151 -7.66 23.97 -13.06
N THR A 152 -7.42 22.66 -13.20
CA THR A 152 -6.11 22.09 -13.64
C THR A 152 -6.06 21.80 -15.14
N PHE A 153 -7.11 21.23 -15.74
CA PHE A 153 -7.10 20.73 -17.12
C PHE A 153 -7.91 21.57 -18.11
N GLY A 154 -8.54 22.65 -17.64
CA GLY A 154 -9.42 23.51 -18.45
C GLY A 154 -10.74 22.88 -18.87
N ARG A 155 -10.97 21.59 -18.58
CA ARG A 155 -12.22 20.86 -18.81
C ARG A 155 -12.35 19.74 -17.78
N CYS A 156 -13.51 19.58 -17.16
CA CYS A 156 -13.73 18.45 -16.25
C CYS A 156 -14.15 17.20 -17.05
N PRO A 157 -13.43 16.06 -16.97
CA PRO A 157 -13.78 14.86 -17.73
C PRO A 157 -15.08 14.17 -17.29
N TYR A 158 -15.66 14.57 -16.15
CA TYR A 158 -16.92 14.03 -15.62
C TYR A 158 -18.15 14.86 -16.01
N GLY A 159 -17.96 16.10 -16.49
CA GLY A 159 -19.03 16.99 -16.94
C GLY A 159 -20.19 17.07 -15.93
N VAL A 160 -21.41 16.79 -16.38
CA VAL A 160 -22.64 16.86 -15.56
C VAL A 160 -22.64 15.95 -14.33
N THR A 161 -21.92 14.82 -14.36
CA THR A 161 -21.83 13.89 -13.22
C THR A 161 -20.86 14.35 -12.13
N CYS A 162 -19.99 15.32 -12.43
CA CYS A 162 -19.07 15.92 -11.48
C CYS A 162 -19.84 16.57 -10.31
N ARG A 163 -19.47 16.23 -9.06
CA ARG A 163 -20.01 16.82 -7.83
C ARG A 163 -19.48 18.22 -7.51
N PHE A 164 -18.84 18.86 -8.49
CA PHE A 164 -18.43 20.26 -8.49
C PHE A 164 -18.89 20.94 -9.80
N GLY A 165 -19.96 20.41 -10.42
CA GLY A 165 -20.48 20.82 -11.73
C GLY A 165 -20.78 22.32 -11.82
N ARG A 166 -21.36 22.92 -10.77
CA ARG A 166 -21.58 24.37 -10.65
C ARG A 166 -20.36 25.26 -10.92
N ALA A 167 -19.13 24.73 -10.87
CA ALA A 167 -17.92 25.47 -11.21
C ALA A 167 -17.57 25.48 -12.71
N HIS A 168 -18.19 24.60 -13.52
CA HIS A 168 -17.79 24.35 -14.92
C HIS A 168 -18.94 23.86 -15.83
N LEU A 169 -20.20 24.12 -15.47
CA LEU A 169 -21.37 23.87 -16.31
C LEU A 169 -22.01 25.22 -16.68
N GLY A 170 -22.38 25.39 -17.95
CA GLY A 170 -23.16 26.53 -18.42
C GLY A 170 -24.68 26.33 -18.25
N ASP A 171 -25.46 27.34 -18.65
CA ASP A 171 -26.91 27.40 -18.43
C ASP A 171 -27.70 26.27 -19.13
N GLY A 172 -27.14 25.69 -20.21
CA GLY A 172 -27.67 24.52 -20.91
C GLY A 172 -27.09 23.20 -20.41
N HIS A 173 -26.51 23.18 -19.21
CA HIS A 173 -25.78 22.04 -18.61
C HIS A 173 -24.57 21.55 -19.44
N GLN A 174 -24.07 22.36 -20.37
CA GLN A 174 -22.90 22.06 -21.17
C GLN A 174 -21.60 22.21 -20.37
N ASN A 175 -20.66 21.28 -20.56
CA ASN A 175 -19.36 21.31 -19.89
C ASN A 175 -18.49 22.43 -20.48
N LEU A 176 -18.15 23.42 -19.65
CA LEU A 176 -17.32 24.56 -20.04
C LEU A 176 -15.88 24.12 -20.34
N VAL A 177 -15.21 24.84 -21.25
CA VAL A 177 -13.83 24.56 -21.66
C VAL A 177 -13.01 25.84 -21.69
N ASN A 178 -12.06 25.98 -20.77
CA ASN A 178 -10.96 26.94 -20.90
C ASN A 178 -10.00 26.41 -21.97
N ALA A 179 -10.15 26.91 -23.20
CA ALA A 179 -9.39 26.44 -24.36
C ALA A 179 -7.87 26.61 -24.23
N ALA A 180 -7.40 27.65 -23.52
CA ALA A 180 -5.97 27.88 -23.32
C ALA A 180 -5.34 26.79 -22.44
N LEU A 181 -6.00 26.46 -21.32
CA LEU A 181 -5.54 25.42 -20.40
C LEU A 181 -5.77 24.01 -20.97
N ALA A 182 -6.88 23.77 -21.66
CA ALA A 182 -7.15 22.48 -22.29
C ALA A 182 -6.10 22.10 -23.36
N ARG A 183 -5.63 23.07 -24.16
CA ARG A 183 -4.54 22.88 -25.14
C ARG A 183 -3.22 22.47 -24.47
N GLN A 184 -2.93 22.93 -23.26
CA GLN A 184 -1.71 22.54 -22.53
C GLN A 184 -1.71 21.06 -22.13
N TRP A 185 -2.87 20.40 -22.09
CA TRP A 185 -3.03 18.99 -21.72
C TRP A 185 -3.48 18.08 -22.87
N GLU A 186 -3.63 18.64 -24.07
CA GLU A 186 -3.96 17.87 -25.27
C GLU A 186 -2.89 16.82 -25.57
N GLY A 187 -3.31 15.59 -25.91
CA GLY A 187 -2.41 14.45 -26.15
C GLY A 187 -1.64 13.90 -24.93
N LYS A 188 -1.61 14.58 -23.77
CA LYS A 188 -0.81 14.16 -22.61
C LYS A 188 -1.44 12.98 -21.85
N VAL A 189 -0.75 11.84 -21.84
CA VAL A 189 -1.15 10.65 -21.06
C VAL A 189 -0.66 10.78 -19.62
N LEU A 190 -1.56 11.24 -18.73
CA LEU A 190 -1.24 11.45 -17.31
C LEU A 190 -0.97 10.15 -16.53
N VAL A 191 -1.72 9.08 -16.83
CA VAL A 191 -1.67 7.81 -16.09
C VAL A 191 -1.55 6.63 -17.06
N ARG A 192 -0.46 5.87 -16.91
CA ARG A 192 -0.14 4.68 -17.72
C ARG A 192 -0.65 3.40 -17.03
N ASN A 193 -0.39 2.25 -17.65
CA ASN A 193 -0.62 0.89 -17.08
C ASN A 193 -2.10 0.57 -16.75
N SER A 194 -3.05 1.15 -17.49
CA SER A 194 -4.48 0.86 -17.32
C SER A 194 -4.87 -0.43 -18.05
N LEU A 195 -5.55 -1.35 -17.36
CA LEU A 195 -6.04 -2.61 -17.92
C LEU A 195 -7.05 -2.38 -19.05
N SER A 196 -6.67 -2.69 -20.30
CA SER A 196 -7.59 -2.63 -21.45
C SER A 196 -8.67 -3.70 -21.37
N LYS A 197 -9.83 -3.44 -22.00
CA LYS A 197 -10.95 -4.40 -22.03
C LYS A 197 -10.60 -5.68 -22.80
N GLU A 198 -9.82 -5.56 -23.87
CA GLU A 198 -9.34 -6.71 -24.64
C GLU A 198 -8.40 -7.60 -23.81
N LEU A 199 -7.42 -7.00 -23.13
CA LEU A 199 -6.50 -7.73 -22.24
C LEU A 199 -7.25 -8.39 -21.07
N GLN A 200 -8.20 -7.67 -20.44
CA GLN A 200 -9.07 -8.23 -19.41
C GLN A 200 -9.87 -9.44 -19.90
N GLN A 201 -10.41 -9.39 -21.12
CA GLN A 201 -11.10 -10.53 -21.72
C GLN A 201 -10.15 -11.69 -22.02
N ARG A 202 -8.96 -11.43 -22.59
CA ARG A 202 -7.96 -12.44 -22.91
C ARG A 202 -7.45 -13.17 -21.67
N LEU A 203 -7.19 -12.45 -20.59
CA LEU A 203 -6.82 -13.03 -19.29
C LEU A 203 -7.93 -13.93 -18.73
N ARG A 204 -9.17 -13.41 -18.63
CA ARG A 204 -10.32 -14.18 -18.11
C ARG A 204 -10.65 -15.42 -18.95
N LYS A 205 -10.55 -15.32 -20.29
CA LYS A 205 -10.74 -16.44 -21.23
C LYS A 205 -9.51 -17.35 -21.34
N ARG A 206 -8.44 -17.12 -20.55
CA ARG A 206 -7.14 -17.83 -20.60
C ARG A 206 -6.48 -17.85 -22.00
N LYS A 207 -6.75 -16.84 -22.83
CA LYS A 207 -6.21 -16.63 -24.19
C LYS A 207 -5.00 -15.67 -24.24
N PHE A 208 -4.35 -15.43 -23.10
CA PHE A 208 -3.02 -14.83 -23.08
C PHE A 208 -1.98 -15.97 -23.13
N SER A 209 -1.08 -15.94 -24.12
CA SER A 209 -0.01 -16.94 -24.27
C SER A 209 1.23 -16.49 -23.51
N PHE A 210 1.86 -17.41 -22.77
CA PHE A 210 2.98 -17.14 -21.87
C PHE A 210 4.21 -17.96 -22.31
N ARG A 211 4.76 -17.67 -23.50
CA ARG A 211 5.75 -18.54 -24.16
C ARG A 211 7.05 -18.66 -23.35
N LYS A 212 7.70 -17.52 -23.07
CA LYS A 212 8.97 -17.47 -22.30
C LYS A 212 8.80 -18.18 -20.94
N ALA A 213 7.68 -17.94 -20.26
CA ALA A 213 7.38 -18.58 -18.98
C ALA A 213 7.14 -20.09 -19.10
N GLU A 214 6.40 -20.56 -20.11
CA GLU A 214 6.10 -21.98 -20.31
C GLU A 214 7.32 -22.79 -20.76
N GLU A 215 8.25 -22.16 -21.50
CA GLU A 215 9.57 -22.70 -21.83
C GLU A 215 10.42 -22.89 -20.56
N PHE A 216 10.58 -21.84 -19.73
CA PHE A 216 11.29 -21.93 -18.45
C PHE A 216 10.69 -23.00 -17.52
N LEU A 217 9.36 -23.02 -17.40
CA LEU A 217 8.63 -23.98 -16.56
C LEU A 217 8.63 -25.41 -17.14
N ARG A 218 9.04 -25.61 -18.39
CA ARG A 218 9.28 -26.93 -19.00
C ARG A 218 10.71 -27.39 -18.72
N ALA A 219 11.70 -26.53 -18.93
CA ALA A 219 13.10 -26.81 -18.60
C ALA A 219 13.27 -27.19 -17.11
N LEU A 220 12.58 -26.47 -16.21
CA LEU A 220 12.57 -26.75 -14.77
C LEU A 220 11.99 -28.13 -14.39
N ARG A 221 11.22 -28.77 -15.28
CA ARG A 221 10.73 -30.16 -15.11
C ARG A 221 11.68 -31.16 -15.75
N GLY A 222 12.20 -30.87 -16.94
CA GLY A 222 13.18 -31.70 -17.65
C GLY A 222 14.44 -31.96 -16.82
N GLY A 223 14.94 -30.96 -16.09
CA GLY A 223 16.09 -31.07 -15.19
C GLY A 223 15.92 -32.00 -13.97
N LYS A 224 14.84 -32.78 -13.89
CA LYS A 224 14.65 -33.88 -12.92
C LYS A 224 14.66 -35.28 -13.54
N GLY A 225 14.83 -35.40 -14.85
CA GLY A 225 14.83 -36.68 -15.58
C GLY A 225 16.16 -37.43 -15.51
N GLY A 226 16.58 -37.86 -14.33
CA GLY A 226 17.74 -38.74 -14.13
C GLY A 226 17.34 -39.95 -13.28
N ASN A 227 17.51 -41.16 -13.82
CA ASN A 227 17.13 -42.45 -13.22
C ASN A 227 15.66 -42.59 -12.77
N ALA A 228 14.76 -42.74 -13.74
CA ALA A 228 13.58 -43.60 -13.61
C ALA A 228 13.24 -44.20 -14.99
N SER A 229 13.23 -45.53 -15.09
CA SER A 229 13.00 -46.26 -16.35
C SER A 229 11.54 -46.66 -16.54
N GLY A 230 11.01 -46.47 -17.75
CA GLY A 230 9.89 -47.25 -18.31
C GLY A 230 8.55 -47.24 -17.56
N GLY A 231 7.63 -46.35 -17.96
CA GLY A 231 6.25 -46.39 -17.48
C GLY A 231 5.37 -45.33 -18.15
N SER A 232 4.66 -45.72 -19.21
CA SER A 232 3.64 -44.86 -19.84
C SER A 232 2.41 -44.77 -18.95
N ALA A 233 2.15 -43.61 -18.36
CA ALA A 233 0.94 -43.32 -17.61
C ALA A 233 0.36 -41.98 -18.06
N GLU A 234 -0.91 -41.97 -18.47
CA GLU A 234 -1.60 -40.76 -18.87
C GLU A 234 -1.88 -39.86 -17.65
N VAL A 235 -1.60 -38.56 -17.79
CA VAL A 235 -1.75 -37.60 -16.69
C VAL A 235 -3.21 -37.18 -16.57
N SER A 236 -3.97 -37.90 -15.73
CA SER A 236 -5.37 -37.60 -15.44
C SER A 236 -5.57 -36.19 -14.87
N ASN A 237 -6.63 -35.50 -15.34
CA ASN A 237 -6.98 -34.15 -14.89
C ASN A 237 -7.67 -34.19 -13.52
N CYS A 238 -7.01 -33.68 -12.48
CA CYS A 238 -7.60 -33.47 -11.15
C CYS A 238 -8.65 -32.34 -11.17
N THR A 239 -9.83 -32.63 -11.72
CA THR A 239 -11.01 -31.75 -11.68
C THR A 239 -11.90 -32.21 -10.53
N ALA A 240 -11.92 -31.46 -9.43
CA ALA A 240 -12.95 -31.64 -8.41
C ALA A 240 -14.24 -30.94 -8.89
N PRO A 241 -15.41 -31.61 -8.86
CA PRO A 241 -16.67 -30.98 -9.27
C PRO A 241 -17.04 -29.88 -8.29
N HIS A 242 -17.52 -28.76 -8.83
CA HIS A 242 -18.26 -27.76 -8.06
C HIS A 242 -19.68 -27.78 -8.60
N GLU A 243 -20.64 -28.17 -7.76
CA GLU A 243 -22.05 -28.13 -8.15
C GLU A 243 -22.46 -26.68 -8.44
N GLY A 244 -23.31 -26.51 -9.44
CA GLY A 244 -23.82 -25.22 -9.87
C GLY A 244 -25.27 -25.05 -9.44
N LEU A 245 -25.63 -23.85 -8.98
CA LEU A 245 -27.01 -23.40 -8.90
C LEU A 245 -27.19 -22.22 -9.86
N GLY A 246 -28.34 -22.25 -10.56
CA GLY A 246 -28.69 -21.28 -11.60
C GLY A 246 -29.16 -19.94 -11.06
N ASP A 247 -29.65 -19.09 -11.97
CA ASP A 247 -29.98 -17.69 -11.70
C ASP A 247 -31.50 -17.45 -11.69
N SER A 248 -31.99 -16.78 -10.63
CA SER A 248 -33.30 -16.12 -10.53
C SER A 248 -34.57 -17.01 -10.52
N PRO A 249 -35.77 -16.50 -10.11
CA PRO A 249 -36.09 -15.14 -9.63
C PRO A 249 -36.64 -15.08 -8.19
N VAL A 250 -37.14 -13.90 -7.79
CA VAL A 250 -37.72 -13.57 -6.47
C VAL A 250 -39.20 -13.96 -6.37
N LEU A 251 -39.62 -14.45 -5.20
CA LEU A 251 -41.01 -14.34 -4.68
C LEU A 251 -40.99 -14.16 -3.14
N GLN A 252 -42.16 -13.90 -2.55
CA GLN A 252 -42.34 -13.42 -1.17
C GLN A 252 -42.90 -14.49 -0.21
N GLU A 253 -43.04 -14.08 1.07
CA GLU A 253 -44.01 -14.52 2.11
C GLU A 253 -43.45 -15.21 3.38
N GLN A 254 -43.74 -14.56 4.51
CA GLN A 254 -44.31 -15.04 5.80
C GLN A 254 -44.18 -16.52 6.23
N GLY A 255 -43.96 -16.75 7.53
CA GLY A 255 -44.13 -18.06 8.19
C GLY A 255 -43.40 -18.17 9.54
N GLU A 256 -44.05 -18.74 10.56
CA GLU A 256 -43.62 -18.75 11.97
C GLU A 256 -42.76 -19.98 12.38
N ASP A 257 -42.17 -19.90 13.58
CA ASP A 257 -41.67 -21.02 14.41
C ASP A 257 -42.77 -22.10 14.65
N PRO A 258 -42.47 -23.39 15.00
CA PRO A 258 -41.59 -23.71 16.14
C PRO A 258 -40.78 -25.03 16.14
N LYS A 259 -39.99 -25.18 17.21
CA LYS A 259 -39.45 -26.42 17.84
C LYS A 259 -40.57 -27.37 18.37
N PRO A 260 -40.34 -28.66 18.76
CA PRO A 260 -39.26 -29.11 19.67
C PRO A 260 -38.75 -30.57 19.55
N GLU A 261 -37.99 -31.01 20.58
CA GLU A 261 -37.69 -32.39 21.07
C GLU A 261 -36.91 -33.39 20.15
N VAL A 262 -35.92 -34.23 20.54
CA VAL A 262 -35.42 -34.88 21.79
C VAL A 262 -35.85 -36.36 21.95
N LEU A 263 -34.91 -37.33 21.76
CA LEU A 263 -34.66 -38.52 22.63
C LEU A 263 -33.62 -39.54 22.07
N GLN A 264 -32.45 -39.58 22.74
CA GLN A 264 -31.64 -40.73 23.25
C GLN A 264 -31.32 -42.05 22.47
N SER A 265 -30.20 -42.66 22.94
CA SER A 265 -29.78 -44.08 22.89
C SER A 265 -28.92 -44.56 21.69
N SER A 266 -27.98 -45.52 21.82
CA SER A 266 -27.20 -46.00 23.00
C SER A 266 -26.02 -46.92 22.62
N ARG A 267 -24.98 -47.00 23.49
CA ARG A 267 -23.89 -48.04 23.60
C ARG A 267 -22.92 -48.20 22.41
N GLY A 268 -21.63 -48.56 22.59
CA GLY A 268 -20.81 -48.73 23.81
C GLY A 268 -19.37 -49.19 23.53
N ALA A 269 -18.46 -48.99 24.50
CA ALA A 269 -17.12 -49.60 24.78
C ALA A 269 -16.14 -50.03 23.65
N GLU A 270 -14.87 -49.60 23.71
CA GLU A 270 -13.72 -50.32 24.31
C GLU A 270 -12.41 -49.45 24.24
N ASP A 271 -11.24 -50.00 24.58
CA ASP A 271 -10.27 -49.33 25.49
C ASP A 271 -8.78 -49.25 25.03
N ALA A 272 -7.93 -48.63 25.87
CA ALA A 272 -6.46 -48.76 25.98
C ALA A 272 -5.57 -47.88 25.04
N PRO A 273 -4.24 -47.70 25.31
CA PRO A 273 -3.77 -46.37 25.71
C PRO A 273 -2.47 -45.87 25.02
N LYS A 274 -1.92 -44.74 25.51
CA LYS A 274 -0.64 -44.13 25.07
C LYS A 274 0.50 -44.40 26.08
N PRO A 275 1.77 -44.37 25.65
CA PRO A 275 2.93 -44.37 26.55
C PRO A 275 3.26 -42.98 27.11
N GLU A 276 3.82 -42.97 28.31
CA GLU A 276 4.51 -41.82 28.92
C GLU A 276 6.04 -41.99 28.83
N ALA A 277 6.80 -40.95 29.19
CA ALA A 277 8.25 -40.99 29.32
C ALA A 277 8.69 -40.30 30.62
N GLN A 278 9.69 -40.87 31.30
CA GLN A 278 9.96 -40.64 32.72
C GLN A 278 10.88 -39.44 33.00
N GLN A 279 10.81 -38.95 34.25
CA GLN A 279 11.78 -38.04 34.86
C GLN A 279 12.87 -38.84 35.60
N ASN A 280 14.08 -38.26 35.76
CA ASN A 280 14.90 -38.44 36.96
C ASN A 280 15.83 -37.21 37.17
N SER A 281 16.58 -37.14 38.28
CA SER A 281 17.07 -35.86 38.83
C SER A 281 18.35 -35.91 39.70
N GLN A 282 18.88 -34.70 40.00
CA GLN A 282 19.83 -34.29 41.07
C GLN A 282 21.37 -34.34 40.85
N GLY A 283 22.02 -33.20 41.19
CA GLY A 283 23.41 -33.03 41.63
C GLY A 283 24.52 -32.80 40.56
N ALA A 284 25.59 -32.00 40.79
CA ALA A 284 25.85 -30.94 41.79
C ALA A 284 27.10 -30.06 41.43
N GLU A 285 27.26 -28.93 42.13
CA GLU A 285 28.50 -28.11 42.42
C GLU A 285 29.18 -27.14 41.40
N ASP A 286 29.56 -25.97 41.96
CA ASP A 286 30.61 -24.94 41.71
C ASP A 286 30.91 -24.20 40.37
N ALA A 287 30.48 -22.91 40.36
CA ALA A 287 31.30 -21.66 40.37
C ALA A 287 32.33 -21.30 39.25
N PRO A 288 32.76 -20.01 39.09
CA PRO A 288 32.18 -18.72 39.55
C PRO A 288 31.97 -17.67 38.42
N LYS A 289 31.40 -16.49 38.77
CA LYS A 289 31.51 -15.24 37.98
C LYS A 289 32.77 -14.44 38.37
N PRO A 290 33.15 -13.41 37.58
CA PRO A 290 33.69 -12.15 38.09
C PRO A 290 32.61 -11.04 38.11
N GLU A 291 32.69 -10.12 39.09
CA GLU A 291 31.87 -8.90 39.16
C GLU A 291 32.76 -7.63 39.06
N ALA A 292 32.16 -6.44 39.11
CA ALA A 292 32.82 -5.18 38.80
C ALA A 292 33.70 -4.62 39.95
N LEU A 293 34.60 -3.69 39.61
CA LEU A 293 35.29 -2.79 40.56
C LEU A 293 35.18 -1.33 40.09
N GLN A 294 35.31 -0.40 41.03
CA GLN A 294 34.92 1.01 40.85
C GLN A 294 36.10 1.98 40.83
N SER A 295 35.93 3.08 40.08
CA SER A 295 36.41 4.46 40.32
C SER A 295 37.85 4.73 40.79
N SER A 296 38.52 5.61 40.06
CA SER A 296 39.34 6.68 40.64
C SER A 296 39.22 7.97 39.79
N GLN A 297 39.69 9.10 40.32
CA GLN A 297 39.56 10.45 39.75
C GLN A 297 40.88 10.89 39.09
N GLY A 298 40.83 11.83 38.13
CA GLY A 298 42.01 12.48 37.56
C GLY A 298 41.62 13.52 36.50
N ALA A 299 42.12 14.75 36.64
CA ALA A 299 41.81 15.89 35.78
C ALA A 299 42.82 16.08 34.64
N GLU A 300 42.44 16.94 33.67
CA GLU A 300 43.32 17.68 32.73
C GLU A 300 44.22 16.82 31.78
N ASP A 301 44.49 17.21 30.53
CA ASP A 301 44.61 18.56 29.95
C ASP A 301 44.25 18.56 28.43
N ALA A 302 44.25 19.73 27.78
CA ALA A 302 44.07 19.90 26.33
C ALA A 302 45.39 19.73 25.55
N PRO A 303 45.34 19.58 24.21
CA PRO A 303 45.70 20.75 23.40
C PRO A 303 44.97 20.92 22.04
N LYS A 304 44.80 22.19 21.67
CA LYS A 304 44.90 22.72 20.29
C LYS A 304 45.98 23.82 20.32
N PRO A 305 46.85 23.91 19.30
CA PRO A 305 46.69 24.93 18.22
C PRO A 305 46.69 24.26 16.83
N GLU A 306 46.69 24.90 15.65
CA GLU A 306 46.54 26.29 15.13
C GLU A 306 45.98 26.09 13.69
N ALA A 307 45.01 26.82 13.12
CA ALA A 307 44.93 28.26 12.84
C ALA A 307 45.96 28.77 11.82
N LEU A 308 45.59 28.79 10.53
CA LEU A 308 46.23 29.59 9.48
C LEU A 308 45.19 30.21 8.54
N GLN A 309 45.56 31.30 7.86
CA GLN A 309 44.65 32.44 7.60
C GLN A 309 44.11 32.56 6.16
N ASN A 310 43.05 33.38 6.04
CA ASN A 310 42.47 34.05 4.89
C ASN A 310 43.27 34.15 3.56
N SER A 311 42.52 34.13 2.46
CA SER A 311 42.64 35.13 1.38
C SER A 311 41.26 35.45 0.79
N GLN A 312 41.14 36.53 0.01
CA GLN A 312 39.85 37.11 -0.45
C GLN A 312 39.82 37.31 -1.97
N GLY A 313 38.61 37.31 -2.56
CA GLY A 313 38.30 38.07 -3.78
C GLY A 313 38.24 37.30 -5.11
N ALA A 314 37.67 37.96 -6.12
CA ALA A 314 37.31 37.47 -7.47
C ALA A 314 36.25 36.34 -7.46
N GLU A 315 35.07 36.43 -8.08
CA GLU A 315 34.67 37.03 -9.37
C GLU A 315 35.48 36.53 -10.57
N ASP A 316 34.97 35.50 -11.26
CA ASP A 316 34.48 35.71 -12.64
C ASP A 316 33.60 34.54 -13.14
N ALA A 317 32.84 34.76 -14.21
CA ALA A 317 31.97 33.73 -14.82
C ALA A 317 32.06 33.72 -16.36
N PRO A 318 32.50 32.61 -17.00
CA PRO A 318 32.64 32.55 -18.45
C PRO A 318 31.30 32.25 -19.15
N LYS A 319 30.72 33.28 -19.78
CA LYS A 319 30.18 33.14 -21.14
C LYS A 319 31.34 33.32 -22.13
N PRO A 320 31.31 32.61 -23.27
CA PRO A 320 30.92 33.25 -24.54
C PRO A 320 30.11 32.29 -25.45
N GLU A 321 29.57 32.63 -26.62
CA GLU A 321 29.07 33.87 -27.24
C GLU A 321 28.11 33.45 -28.38
N ALA A 322 27.57 34.39 -29.16
CA ALA A 322 26.80 34.09 -30.38
C ALA A 322 27.33 34.91 -31.56
N LEU A 323 27.16 34.42 -32.81
CA LEU A 323 26.65 35.19 -33.98
C LEU A 323 26.78 34.45 -35.34
N GLN A 324 25.91 34.87 -36.28
CA GLN A 324 26.09 34.96 -37.75
C GLN A 324 26.22 33.69 -38.65
N SER A 325 25.05 33.27 -39.17
CA SER A 325 24.69 33.13 -40.60
C SER A 325 25.75 33.10 -41.73
N SER A 326 25.57 32.17 -42.68
CA SER A 326 25.77 32.38 -44.14
C SER A 326 24.85 31.45 -44.97
N GLN A 327 24.81 31.58 -46.30
CA GLN A 327 23.77 30.99 -47.19
C GLN A 327 24.30 29.96 -48.21
N GLY A 328 23.41 29.11 -48.72
CA GLY A 328 23.60 28.23 -49.90
C GLY A 328 23.25 26.75 -49.62
N GLY A 329 22.66 25.98 -50.54
CA GLY A 329 22.10 26.32 -51.86
C GLY A 329 21.89 25.08 -52.74
N GLU A 330 20.66 24.86 -53.22
CA GLU A 330 20.25 23.84 -54.22
C GLU A 330 20.38 22.34 -53.82
N GLY A 331 19.69 21.41 -54.53
CA GLY A 331 19.78 19.96 -54.25
C GLY A 331 18.75 18.99 -54.88
N ALA A 332 17.47 19.38 -55.04
CA ALA A 332 16.41 18.61 -55.73
C ALA A 332 15.99 17.25 -55.04
N PRO A 333 15.14 16.34 -55.62
CA PRO A 333 13.77 16.19 -55.09
C PRO A 333 13.25 14.74 -54.85
N LYS A 334 12.01 14.64 -54.34
CA LYS A 334 11.14 13.45 -54.39
C LYS A 334 10.88 12.96 -55.83
N PRO A 335 10.41 11.70 -55.97
CA PRO A 335 9.26 11.42 -56.84
C PRO A 335 8.06 10.81 -56.08
N GLU A 336 6.86 11.01 -56.62
CA GLU A 336 5.62 10.30 -56.24
C GLU A 336 5.00 9.65 -57.50
N ALA A 337 4.26 8.56 -57.30
CA ALA A 337 3.21 7.95 -58.14
C ALA A 337 3.25 8.00 -59.70
N LEU A 338 3.03 6.84 -60.33
CA LEU A 338 2.38 6.73 -61.65
C LEU A 338 1.50 5.45 -61.72
N GLN A 339 0.62 5.35 -62.72
CA GLN A 339 -0.54 4.44 -62.76
C GLN A 339 -0.65 3.64 -64.09
N ASN A 340 -1.45 2.54 -64.05
CA ASN A 340 -1.98 1.75 -65.19
C ASN A 340 -0.91 1.00 -66.05
N SER A 341 -1.23 -0.05 -66.84
CA SER A 341 -2.50 -0.48 -67.47
C SER A 341 -2.74 -2.02 -67.47
N GLN A 342 -3.49 -2.56 -68.45
CA GLN A 342 -4.26 -3.84 -68.35
C GLN A 342 -3.96 -4.91 -69.43
N GLY A 343 -4.35 -6.17 -69.16
CA GLY A 343 -4.62 -7.25 -70.14
C GLY A 343 -3.46 -8.21 -70.46
N ALA A 344 -3.67 -9.43 -70.99
CA ALA A 344 -4.86 -10.32 -71.02
C ALA A 344 -4.42 -11.78 -71.35
N GLU A 345 -5.33 -12.75 -71.11
CA GLU A 345 -5.46 -14.20 -71.46
C GLU A 345 -4.38 -14.89 -72.35
N ASP A 346 -4.00 -16.17 -72.16
CA ASP A 346 -4.82 -17.38 -72.46
C ASP A 346 -4.34 -18.70 -71.76
N ALA A 347 -4.93 -19.86 -72.12
CA ALA A 347 -4.95 -21.19 -71.48
C ALA A 347 -3.74 -22.13 -71.83
N PRO A 348 -3.71 -23.46 -71.48
CA PRO A 348 -4.59 -24.29 -70.64
C PRO A 348 -3.86 -25.19 -69.59
N LYS A 349 -4.62 -26.04 -68.87
CA LYS A 349 -4.08 -27.13 -68.00
C LYS A 349 -3.66 -28.38 -68.81
N PRO A 350 -2.65 -29.12 -68.33
CA PRO A 350 -2.57 -30.58 -68.48
C PRO A 350 -2.86 -31.32 -67.15
N GLU A 351 -3.09 -32.64 -67.25
CA GLU A 351 -3.44 -33.52 -66.12
C GLU A 351 -2.22 -34.28 -65.56
N ALA A 352 -2.45 -35.17 -64.58
CA ALA A 352 -1.39 -35.82 -63.81
C ALA A 352 -0.66 -36.95 -64.55
N LEU A 353 0.66 -37.04 -64.36
CA LEU A 353 1.42 -38.29 -64.46
C LEU A 353 1.90 -38.71 -63.07
N GLN A 354 1.84 -40.02 -62.79
CA GLN A 354 2.32 -40.60 -61.54
C GLN A 354 3.73 -41.18 -61.68
N SER A 355 4.43 -41.27 -60.54
CA SER A 355 5.51 -42.23 -60.28
C SER A 355 6.78 -42.16 -61.14
N SER A 356 7.81 -41.51 -60.59
CA SER A 356 9.16 -42.09 -60.54
C SER A 356 9.66 -42.09 -59.10
N ARG A 357 10.33 -43.17 -58.68
CA ARG A 357 10.92 -43.32 -57.32
C ARG A 357 12.40 -42.97 -57.35
N GLY A 358 12.94 -42.48 -56.23
CA GLY A 358 14.35 -42.75 -55.90
C GLY A 358 15.32 -41.57 -55.88
N ALA A 359 14.99 -40.47 -55.20
CA ALA A 359 16.00 -39.56 -54.65
C ALA A 359 15.59 -39.15 -53.23
N PRO A 360 16.49 -39.12 -52.24
CA PRO A 360 16.18 -38.54 -50.94
C PRO A 360 16.03 -37.02 -51.11
N SER A 361 14.83 -36.50 -50.89
CA SER A 361 14.61 -35.06 -50.83
C SER A 361 15.36 -34.50 -49.63
N ILE A 362 16.52 -33.87 -49.87
CA ILE A 362 17.20 -33.06 -48.86
C ILE A 362 16.17 -32.05 -48.36
N PRO A 363 15.85 -32.02 -47.05
CA PRO A 363 14.87 -31.08 -46.53
C PRO A 363 15.43 -29.68 -46.68
N THR A 364 14.91 -28.92 -47.64
CA THR A 364 15.13 -27.48 -47.72
C THR A 364 14.53 -26.85 -46.48
N LEU A 365 15.37 -26.60 -45.49
CA LEU A 365 15.11 -25.61 -44.46
C LEU A 365 14.67 -24.31 -45.15
N GLY A 366 13.76 -23.58 -44.51
CA GLY A 366 13.43 -22.23 -44.95
C GLY A 366 14.68 -21.31 -44.88
N PRO A 367 14.53 -20.02 -45.22
CA PRO A 367 15.61 -19.08 -44.94
C PRO A 367 15.95 -19.14 -43.45
N LEU A 368 17.16 -19.63 -43.12
CA LEU A 368 17.71 -19.45 -41.78
C LEU A 368 17.77 -17.95 -41.52
N THR A 369 17.25 -17.51 -40.37
CA THR A 369 17.54 -16.14 -39.95
C THR A 369 18.95 -16.10 -39.36
N ASP A 370 19.53 -14.91 -39.24
CA ASP A 370 20.82 -14.75 -38.57
C ASP A 370 20.77 -15.24 -37.10
N GLU A 371 19.58 -15.39 -36.52
CA GLU A 371 19.34 -15.88 -35.16
C GLU A 371 19.49 -17.41 -35.05
N ASP A 372 19.24 -18.15 -36.13
CA ASP A 372 19.45 -19.60 -36.22
C ASP A 372 20.95 -19.96 -36.27
N VAL A 373 21.74 -19.12 -36.96
CA VAL A 373 23.21 -19.27 -37.09
C VAL A 373 23.94 -18.63 -35.91
N THR A 374 23.56 -17.40 -35.55
CA THR A 374 24.18 -16.59 -34.50
C THR A 374 23.27 -16.53 -33.29
N LYS A 375 23.48 -17.47 -32.36
CA LYS A 375 22.76 -17.52 -31.08
C LYS A 375 22.98 -16.22 -30.29
N LEU A 376 22.03 -15.30 -30.40
CA LEU A 376 22.08 -13.98 -29.77
C LEU A 376 22.36 -14.11 -28.27
N ARG A 377 23.32 -13.31 -27.79
CA ARG A 377 23.56 -13.19 -26.35
C ARG A 377 22.31 -12.60 -25.70
N PRO A 378 21.90 -13.06 -24.49
CA PRO A 378 20.84 -12.40 -23.74
C PRO A 378 21.14 -10.90 -23.61
N CYS A 379 20.16 -10.07 -23.96
CA CYS A 379 20.32 -8.61 -23.89
C CYS A 379 20.71 -8.19 -22.47
N GLU A 380 21.66 -7.28 -22.33
CA GLU A 380 21.99 -6.73 -21.02
C GLU A 380 20.81 -5.90 -20.51
N LYS A 381 20.33 -6.20 -19.31
CA LYS A 381 19.22 -5.46 -18.69
C LYS A 381 19.65 -4.04 -18.38
N LYS A 382 18.72 -3.08 -18.56
CA LYS A 382 18.85 -1.70 -18.05
C LYS A 382 19.30 -1.76 -16.58
N LYS A 383 20.41 -1.12 -16.24
CA LYS A 383 20.92 -1.11 -14.85
C LYS A 383 20.02 -0.25 -13.96
N LEU A 384 19.79 -0.70 -12.72
CA LEU A 384 18.94 0.01 -11.74
C LEU A 384 19.78 1.02 -10.94
N GLU A 385 20.10 2.14 -11.56
CA GLU A 385 20.91 3.21 -10.99
C GLU A 385 20.07 4.07 -10.04
N ILE A 386 19.93 3.60 -8.80
CA ILE A 386 19.16 4.28 -7.74
C ILE A 386 19.92 4.45 -6.41
N GLN A 387 21.22 4.15 -6.36
CA GLN A 387 22.06 4.41 -5.18
C GLN A 387 21.93 5.88 -4.74
N GLY A 388 21.82 6.11 -3.43
CA GLY A 388 21.61 7.43 -2.83
C GLY A 388 20.21 8.05 -3.04
N LYS A 389 19.35 7.50 -3.90
CA LYS A 389 18.00 8.02 -4.17
C LYS A 389 16.99 7.60 -3.10
N LEU A 390 15.98 8.44 -2.88
CA LEU A 390 14.91 8.19 -1.91
C LEU A 390 13.89 7.21 -2.46
N TYR A 391 13.79 6.04 -1.83
CA TYR A 391 12.87 5.00 -2.25
C TYR A 391 11.62 4.96 -1.35
N LEU A 392 10.49 5.43 -1.86
CA LEU A 392 9.21 5.30 -1.19
C LEU A 392 8.81 3.82 -1.02
N ALA A 393 8.53 3.40 0.22
CA ALA A 393 8.14 2.03 0.51
C ALA A 393 6.80 1.64 -0.16
N PRO A 394 6.67 0.39 -0.66
CA PRO A 394 5.38 -0.15 -1.06
C PRO A 394 4.50 -0.42 0.18
N LEU A 395 3.48 0.41 0.40
CA LEU A 395 2.61 0.39 1.59
C LEU A 395 1.21 -0.16 1.27
N THR A 396 0.93 -1.44 1.53
CA THR A 396 -0.41 -2.02 1.30
C THR A 396 -1.53 -1.24 2.01
N THR A 397 -2.55 -0.82 1.25
CA THR A 397 -3.69 0.08 1.58
C THR A 397 -3.43 1.58 1.41
N CYS A 398 -2.20 2.06 1.67
CA CYS A 398 -1.90 3.49 1.70
C CYS A 398 -1.07 3.97 0.49
N GLY A 399 -0.25 3.10 -0.10
CA GLY A 399 0.64 3.37 -1.25
C GLY A 399 -0.06 3.52 -2.62
N ASN A 400 -1.32 3.95 -2.59
CA ASN A 400 -2.11 4.25 -3.77
C ASN A 400 -1.55 5.47 -4.53
N LEU A 401 -1.94 5.63 -5.79
CA LEU A 401 -1.32 6.63 -6.67
C LEU A 401 -1.41 8.08 -6.14
N PRO A 402 -2.55 8.55 -5.57
CA PRO A 402 -2.64 9.84 -4.89
C PRO A 402 -1.59 10.03 -3.79
N PHE A 403 -1.42 9.05 -2.88
CA PHE A 403 -0.40 9.12 -1.83
C PHE A 403 1.02 9.20 -2.41
N ARG A 404 1.34 8.38 -3.42
CA ARG A 404 2.68 8.42 -4.03
C ARG A 404 2.98 9.76 -4.72
N ARG A 405 1.96 10.44 -5.27
CA ARG A 405 2.10 11.82 -5.80
C ARG A 405 2.36 12.86 -4.71
N VAL A 406 1.73 12.73 -3.53
CA VAL A 406 2.09 13.56 -2.36
C VAL A 406 3.56 13.33 -1.98
N CYS A 407 4.03 12.08 -1.97
CA CYS A 407 5.44 11.79 -1.71
C CYS A 407 6.39 12.32 -2.81
N LYS A 408 5.99 12.31 -4.10
CA LYS A 408 6.75 12.98 -5.18
C LYS A 408 6.87 14.48 -4.94
N ARG A 409 5.81 15.17 -4.48
CA ARG A 409 5.88 16.60 -4.08
C ARG A 409 6.90 16.84 -2.96
N PHE A 410 7.10 15.87 -2.07
CA PHE A 410 8.09 15.94 -0.98
C PHE A 410 9.43 15.23 -1.29
N GLY A 411 9.79 15.12 -2.58
CA GLY A 411 11.13 14.76 -3.02
C GLY A 411 11.44 13.26 -3.09
N ALA A 412 10.47 12.35 -2.92
CA ALA A 412 10.71 10.94 -3.17
C ALA A 412 11.15 10.71 -4.63
N ASP A 413 12.31 10.10 -4.87
CA ASP A 413 12.82 9.84 -6.23
C ASP A 413 12.11 8.64 -6.86
N VAL A 414 12.21 7.50 -6.17
CA VAL A 414 11.77 6.18 -6.62
C VAL A 414 10.46 5.84 -5.93
N THR A 415 9.44 5.49 -6.72
CA THR A 415 8.15 5.04 -6.20
C THR A 415 7.91 3.58 -6.53
N CYS A 416 7.18 2.88 -5.66
CA CYS A 416 6.70 1.53 -5.95
C CYS A 416 5.21 1.41 -5.61
N GLY A 417 4.47 0.71 -6.48
CA GLY A 417 3.06 0.40 -6.27
C GLY A 417 2.81 -0.47 -5.03
N GLU A 418 1.56 -0.52 -4.57
CA GLU A 418 1.19 -1.48 -3.53
C GLU A 418 1.44 -2.92 -3.98
N MET A 419 1.77 -3.79 -3.02
CA MET A 419 1.96 -5.23 -3.20
C MET A 419 0.78 -5.88 -3.94
N ALA A 420 0.98 -6.22 -5.22
CA ALA A 420 -0.05 -6.76 -6.11
C ALA A 420 0.03 -8.29 -6.20
N VAL A 421 -1.10 -8.98 -5.98
CA VAL A 421 -1.18 -10.44 -5.92
C VAL A 421 -1.27 -11.02 -7.33
N CYS A 422 -0.26 -11.82 -7.73
CA CYS A 422 -0.11 -12.33 -9.09
C CYS A 422 -1.31 -13.11 -9.62
N THR A 423 -2.00 -13.89 -8.76
CA THR A 423 -3.21 -14.63 -9.17
C THR A 423 -4.35 -13.71 -9.60
N ASN A 424 -4.48 -12.55 -8.96
CA ASN A 424 -5.56 -11.60 -9.23
C ASN A 424 -5.26 -10.77 -10.50
N LEU A 425 -3.98 -10.47 -10.73
CA LEU A 425 -3.50 -9.88 -11.98
C LEU A 425 -3.75 -10.80 -13.17
N LEU A 426 -3.37 -12.08 -13.06
CA LEU A 426 -3.59 -13.11 -14.09
C LEU A 426 -5.07 -13.39 -14.37
N GLN A 427 -5.97 -13.12 -13.41
CA GLN A 427 -7.42 -13.20 -13.58
C GLN A 427 -8.04 -11.92 -14.19
N GLY A 428 -7.25 -10.86 -14.42
CA GLY A 428 -7.75 -9.57 -14.90
C GLY A 428 -8.71 -8.89 -13.92
N GLN A 429 -8.42 -8.95 -12.61
CA GLN A 429 -9.17 -8.24 -11.59
C GLN A 429 -8.83 -6.74 -11.61
N SER A 430 -9.81 -5.88 -11.94
CA SER A 430 -9.59 -4.43 -12.11
C SER A 430 -9.06 -3.73 -10.85
N SER A 431 -9.37 -4.25 -9.67
CA SER A 431 -8.89 -3.73 -8.37
C SER A 431 -7.39 -3.95 -8.18
N GLU A 432 -6.87 -5.09 -8.62
CA GLU A 432 -5.45 -5.42 -8.52
C GLU A 432 -4.63 -4.67 -9.58
N TRP A 433 -5.17 -4.58 -10.80
CA TRP A 433 -4.57 -3.80 -11.89
C TRP A 433 -4.52 -2.29 -11.61
N ALA A 434 -5.36 -1.77 -10.71
CA ALA A 434 -5.28 -0.37 -10.28
C ALA A 434 -3.98 -0.06 -9.51
N LEU A 435 -3.35 -1.06 -8.88
CA LEU A 435 -2.10 -0.91 -8.14
C LEU A 435 -0.88 -0.70 -9.06
N LEU A 436 -1.00 -1.14 -10.33
CA LEU A 436 0.04 -1.05 -11.36
C LEU A 436 0.15 0.33 -12.03
N LYS A 437 -0.82 1.23 -11.75
CA LYS A 437 -0.90 2.55 -12.39
C LYS A 437 0.29 3.44 -12.00
N ARG A 438 0.96 3.98 -13.03
CA ARG A 438 2.04 4.97 -12.98
C ARG A 438 1.50 6.35 -13.37
N HIS A 439 1.76 7.41 -12.61
CA HIS A 439 1.54 8.80 -13.04
C HIS A 439 2.77 9.35 -13.78
N HIS A 440 2.57 10.32 -14.67
CA HIS A 440 3.66 10.91 -15.47
C HIS A 440 4.73 11.67 -14.65
N THR A 441 4.50 11.89 -13.36
CA THR A 441 5.45 12.49 -12.39
C THR A 441 6.19 11.43 -11.56
N GLU A 442 6.05 10.15 -11.87
CA GLU A 442 6.81 9.07 -11.22
C GLU A 442 8.00 8.70 -12.11
N ASP A 443 9.12 9.39 -11.92
CA ASP A 443 10.31 9.31 -12.79
C ASP A 443 10.95 7.92 -12.81
N ILE A 444 10.97 7.24 -11.66
CA ILE A 444 11.37 5.84 -11.52
C ILE A 444 10.25 5.12 -10.78
N PHE A 445 9.54 4.22 -11.48
CA PHE A 445 8.39 3.50 -10.94
C PHE A 445 8.57 1.99 -11.02
N GLY A 446 8.43 1.31 -9.88
CA GLY A 446 8.44 -0.15 -9.80
C GLY A 446 7.10 -0.75 -9.38
N VAL A 447 6.89 -2.03 -9.74
CA VAL A 447 5.73 -2.82 -9.26
C VAL A 447 6.20 -3.93 -8.34
N GLN A 448 5.66 -3.97 -7.12
CA GLN A 448 5.87 -5.10 -6.21
C GLN A 448 4.83 -6.20 -6.43
N LEU A 449 5.30 -7.42 -6.67
CA LEU A 449 4.51 -8.63 -6.85
C LEU A 449 4.53 -9.55 -5.63
N GLU A 450 3.40 -10.18 -5.35
CA GLU A 450 3.20 -11.18 -4.29
C GLU A 450 2.65 -12.50 -4.87
N GLY A 451 3.15 -13.62 -4.33
CA GLY A 451 2.79 -14.97 -4.74
C GLY A 451 3.76 -16.02 -4.21
N ALA A 452 3.37 -17.30 -4.31
CA ALA A 452 4.02 -18.41 -3.58
C ALA A 452 4.60 -19.51 -4.48
N PHE A 453 4.48 -19.38 -5.81
CA PHE A 453 4.78 -20.44 -6.77
C PHE A 453 5.44 -19.91 -8.06
N PRO A 454 6.49 -20.59 -8.59
CA PRO A 454 7.23 -20.14 -9.78
C PRO A 454 6.39 -19.96 -11.03
N ASP A 455 5.39 -20.81 -11.25
CA ASP A 455 4.53 -20.77 -12.43
C ASP A 455 3.67 -19.50 -12.46
N THR A 456 3.08 -19.16 -11.32
CA THR A 456 2.24 -17.97 -11.12
C THR A 456 3.08 -16.70 -11.21
N MET A 457 4.24 -16.67 -10.53
CA MET A 457 5.13 -15.50 -10.52
C MET A 457 5.75 -15.23 -11.91
N THR A 458 6.26 -16.27 -12.58
CA THR A 458 6.90 -16.12 -13.90
C THR A 458 5.89 -15.71 -14.98
N LYS A 459 4.68 -16.30 -14.98
CA LYS A 459 3.61 -15.86 -15.89
C LYS A 459 3.16 -14.43 -15.63
N CYS A 460 3.11 -14.00 -14.36
CA CYS A 460 2.80 -12.61 -14.03
C CYS A 460 3.91 -11.66 -14.52
N ALA A 461 5.18 -12.02 -14.34
CA ALA A 461 6.31 -11.25 -14.83
C ALA A 461 6.31 -11.09 -16.37
N GLU A 462 6.06 -12.16 -17.14
CA GLU A 462 5.96 -12.07 -18.61
C GLU A 462 4.75 -11.22 -19.06
N LEU A 463 3.63 -11.30 -18.33
CA LEU A 463 2.46 -10.45 -18.58
C LEU A 463 2.77 -8.97 -18.38
N LEU A 464 3.42 -8.61 -17.26
CA LEU A 464 3.79 -7.23 -16.96
C LEU A 464 4.75 -6.69 -18.04
N ASN A 465 5.81 -7.43 -18.34
CA ASN A 465 6.81 -7.06 -19.35
C ASN A 465 6.23 -6.76 -20.74
N ARG A 466 5.04 -7.30 -21.05
CA ARG A 466 4.39 -7.17 -22.36
C ARG A 466 3.17 -6.24 -22.34
N THR A 467 2.82 -5.64 -21.21
CA THR A 467 1.56 -4.88 -21.06
C THR A 467 1.63 -3.64 -20.16
N ILE A 468 2.72 -3.40 -19.42
CA ILE A 468 2.90 -2.18 -18.60
C ILE A 468 4.31 -1.56 -18.75
N ASP A 469 4.40 -0.27 -18.46
CA ASP A 469 5.63 0.53 -18.37
C ASP A 469 6.06 0.65 -16.89
N VAL A 470 7.23 0.09 -16.59
CA VAL A 470 7.90 0.09 -15.27
C VAL A 470 9.42 0.14 -15.45
N ASP A 471 10.12 0.68 -14.46
CA ASP A 471 11.60 0.69 -14.42
C ASP A 471 12.19 -0.55 -13.73
N PHE A 472 11.41 -1.22 -12.87
CA PHE A 472 11.78 -2.48 -12.22
C PHE A 472 10.55 -3.25 -11.73
N VAL A 473 10.74 -4.54 -11.43
CA VAL A 473 9.76 -5.37 -10.71
C VAL A 473 10.36 -5.84 -9.40
N ASP A 474 9.63 -5.72 -8.29
CA ASP A 474 10.06 -6.18 -6.97
C ASP A 474 9.28 -7.44 -6.54
N ILE A 475 9.94 -8.36 -5.82
CA ILE A 475 9.29 -9.52 -5.21
C ILE A 475 9.09 -9.24 -3.72
N ASN A 476 7.83 -9.30 -3.25
CA ASN A 476 7.55 -9.25 -1.82
C ASN A 476 7.94 -10.58 -1.14
N VAL A 477 8.96 -10.52 -0.29
CA VAL A 477 9.42 -11.61 0.59
C VAL A 477 9.44 -11.11 2.05
N GLY A 478 8.71 -10.02 2.35
CA GLY A 478 8.71 -9.33 3.65
C GLY A 478 7.33 -9.14 4.28
N CYS A 479 6.24 -9.45 3.56
CA CYS A 479 4.86 -9.32 4.03
C CYS A 479 4.58 -10.30 5.19
N PRO A 480 4.22 -9.81 6.40
CA PRO A 480 4.03 -10.67 7.57
C PRO A 480 2.58 -11.18 7.73
N ILE A 481 1.67 -10.80 6.83
CA ILE A 481 0.23 -11.05 6.94
C ILE A 481 -0.04 -12.56 6.91
N ASP A 482 -0.77 -13.08 7.91
CA ASP A 482 -0.92 -14.53 8.10
C ASP A 482 -1.67 -15.22 6.96
N LEU A 483 -2.53 -14.51 6.23
CA LEU A 483 -3.21 -15.02 5.03
C LEU A 483 -2.25 -15.21 3.84
N VAL A 484 -1.19 -14.38 3.77
CA VAL A 484 -0.13 -14.47 2.75
C VAL A 484 0.86 -15.55 3.14
N TYR A 485 1.34 -15.51 4.39
CA TYR A 485 2.27 -16.49 4.97
C TYR A 485 1.71 -17.93 4.87
N LYS A 486 0.43 -18.15 5.24
CA LYS A 486 -0.21 -19.48 5.15
C LYS A 486 -0.41 -19.99 3.71
N LYS A 487 -0.38 -19.11 2.71
CA LYS A 487 -0.33 -19.50 1.29
C LYS A 487 1.09 -19.79 0.79
N GLY A 488 2.11 -19.61 1.63
CA GLY A 488 3.52 -19.79 1.27
C GLY A 488 4.17 -18.59 0.58
N GLY A 489 3.50 -17.43 0.56
CA GLY A 489 4.00 -16.16 0.01
C GLY A 489 4.60 -15.23 1.06
N GLY A 490 5.01 -14.03 0.64
CA GLY A 490 5.69 -13.05 1.48
C GLY A 490 6.89 -13.65 2.21
N CYS A 491 7.03 -13.35 3.50
CA CYS A 491 8.13 -13.88 4.32
C CYS A 491 8.16 -15.42 4.49
N ALA A 492 7.12 -16.16 4.07
CA ALA A 492 7.20 -17.62 4.00
C ALA A 492 8.13 -18.11 2.87
N LEU A 493 8.48 -17.27 1.88
CA LEU A 493 9.46 -17.63 0.86
C LEU A 493 10.89 -17.74 1.43
N MET A 494 11.20 -17.04 2.53
CA MET A 494 12.52 -17.10 3.18
C MET A 494 12.90 -18.50 3.65
N THR A 495 11.93 -19.32 4.09
CA THR A 495 12.14 -20.72 4.50
C THR A 495 11.92 -21.72 3.37
N ARG A 496 11.52 -21.28 2.17
CA ARG A 496 11.18 -22.10 1.01
C ARG A 496 12.20 -21.91 -0.12
N SER A 497 13.50 -21.93 0.22
CA SER A 497 14.64 -21.59 -0.68
C SER A 497 14.49 -22.14 -2.10
N ASN A 498 14.21 -23.44 -2.29
CA ASN A 498 14.08 -24.05 -3.62
C ASN A 498 12.91 -23.47 -4.45
N LYS A 499 11.84 -22.99 -3.82
CA LYS A 499 10.74 -22.30 -4.52
C LYS A 499 11.06 -20.83 -4.78
N PHE A 500 11.76 -20.19 -3.86
CA PHE A 500 12.20 -18.81 -4.00
C PHE A 500 13.25 -18.65 -5.12
N GLU A 501 14.25 -19.55 -5.20
CA GLU A 501 15.19 -19.63 -6.33
C GLU A 501 14.48 -19.79 -7.68
N GLN A 502 13.51 -20.71 -7.75
CA GLN A 502 12.71 -20.94 -8.95
C GLN A 502 11.84 -19.72 -9.34
N ILE A 503 11.39 -18.92 -8.37
CA ILE A 503 10.68 -17.66 -8.62
C ILE A 503 11.65 -16.61 -9.16
N VAL A 504 12.78 -16.36 -8.51
CA VAL A 504 13.74 -15.31 -8.91
C VAL A 504 14.30 -15.63 -10.30
N ARG A 505 14.83 -16.83 -10.53
CA ARG A 505 15.37 -17.21 -11.84
C ARG A 505 14.33 -17.17 -12.95
N GLY A 506 13.08 -17.57 -12.66
CA GLY A 506 11.98 -17.58 -13.63
C GLY A 506 11.52 -16.18 -14.00
N MET A 507 11.26 -15.32 -13.02
CA MET A 507 10.92 -13.92 -13.29
C MET A 507 12.07 -13.20 -14.00
N ASN A 508 13.32 -13.47 -13.62
CA ASN A 508 14.48 -12.82 -14.23
C ASN A 508 14.68 -13.19 -15.71
N SER A 509 14.30 -14.41 -16.13
CA SER A 509 14.44 -14.86 -17.53
C SER A 509 13.35 -14.33 -18.48
N VAL A 510 12.24 -13.79 -17.95
CA VAL A 510 11.13 -13.27 -18.76
C VAL A 510 10.96 -11.75 -18.72
N LEU A 511 11.59 -11.08 -17.76
CA LEU A 511 11.66 -9.62 -17.64
C LEU A 511 12.87 -9.08 -18.42
N ASP A 512 12.68 -7.99 -19.15
CA ASP A 512 13.76 -7.22 -19.77
C ASP A 512 14.26 -6.10 -18.80
N VAL A 513 13.46 -5.78 -17.77
CA VAL A 513 13.80 -4.86 -16.67
C VAL A 513 14.47 -5.57 -15.47
N PRO A 514 15.15 -4.80 -14.58
CA PRO A 514 15.61 -5.27 -13.27
C PRO A 514 14.56 -5.98 -12.42
N LEU A 515 15.03 -6.97 -11.67
CA LEU A 515 14.27 -7.71 -10.68
C LEU A 515 14.86 -7.45 -9.29
N THR A 516 14.07 -6.90 -8.37
CA THR A 516 14.49 -6.60 -6.99
C THR A 516 13.75 -7.50 -6.00
N VAL A 517 14.22 -7.56 -4.75
CA VAL A 517 13.55 -8.33 -3.69
C VAL A 517 13.48 -7.55 -2.38
N LYS A 518 12.29 -7.41 -1.80
CA LYS A 518 12.09 -6.90 -0.44
C LYS A 518 11.92 -8.00 0.59
N ILE A 519 12.90 -8.19 1.47
CA ILE A 519 12.95 -9.21 2.53
C ILE A 519 12.75 -8.63 3.95
N ARG A 520 12.65 -9.52 4.94
CA ARG A 520 12.81 -9.25 6.40
C ARG A 520 14.10 -9.89 6.92
N THR A 521 14.47 -9.69 8.20
CA THR A 521 15.65 -10.36 8.79
C THR A 521 15.47 -11.88 8.88
N GLY A 522 14.24 -12.32 9.13
CA GLY A 522 13.85 -13.71 9.23
C GLY A 522 12.35 -13.88 9.52
N VAL A 523 11.93 -15.11 9.81
CA VAL A 523 10.55 -15.40 10.23
C VAL A 523 10.39 -15.20 11.75
N GLN A 524 11.24 -15.85 12.53
CA GLN A 524 11.16 -15.86 13.99
C GLN A 524 11.92 -14.69 14.62
N GLU A 525 11.49 -14.21 15.80
CA GLU A 525 12.31 -13.29 16.61
C GLU A 525 13.66 -13.96 17.01
N LYS A 526 14.76 -13.20 17.02
CA LYS A 526 16.15 -13.64 17.23
C LYS A 526 16.75 -14.63 16.21
N VAL A 527 15.95 -15.24 15.32
CA VAL A 527 16.45 -16.16 14.27
C VAL A 527 16.64 -15.41 12.94
N ASN A 528 17.70 -14.60 12.89
CA ASN A 528 18.11 -13.84 11.71
C ASN A 528 18.73 -14.78 10.65
N VAL A 529 18.26 -14.69 9.40
CA VAL A 529 18.67 -15.57 8.28
C VAL A 529 18.97 -14.83 6.97
N ALA A 530 18.69 -13.52 6.88
CA ALA A 530 18.88 -12.74 5.66
C ALA A 530 20.31 -12.82 5.10
N HIS A 531 21.34 -12.76 5.96
CA HIS A 531 22.75 -12.88 5.54
C HIS A 531 23.06 -14.20 4.79
N LYS A 532 22.33 -15.30 5.05
CA LYS A 532 22.51 -16.60 4.37
C LYS A 532 21.80 -16.66 3.01
N ILE A 533 20.85 -15.76 2.78
CA ILE A 533 19.94 -15.78 1.62
C ILE A 533 20.33 -14.68 0.62
N ILE A 534 20.84 -13.53 1.08
CA ILE A 534 21.26 -12.40 0.25
C ILE A 534 22.29 -12.77 -0.85
N PRO A 535 23.39 -13.50 -0.56
CA PRO A 535 24.34 -13.92 -1.61
C PRO A 535 23.68 -14.81 -2.68
N ARG A 536 22.76 -15.68 -2.26
CA ARG A 536 22.01 -16.56 -3.17
C ARG A 536 21.00 -15.78 -4.02
N ILE A 537 20.33 -14.76 -3.47
CA ILE A 537 19.46 -13.86 -4.24
C ILE A 537 20.23 -13.19 -5.40
N ARG A 538 21.49 -12.80 -5.17
CA ARG A 538 22.40 -12.28 -6.20
C ARG A 538 22.74 -13.35 -7.26
N GLU A 539 23.11 -14.57 -6.84
CA GLU A 539 23.37 -15.72 -7.73
C GLU A 539 22.15 -16.17 -8.56
N TRP A 540 20.94 -15.87 -8.08
CA TRP A 540 19.68 -16.10 -8.79
C TRP A 540 19.38 -15.00 -9.84
N GLY A 541 20.12 -13.89 -9.79
CA GLY A 541 20.09 -12.81 -10.78
C GLY A 541 19.24 -11.60 -10.40
N ALA A 542 18.90 -11.41 -9.12
CA ALA A 542 18.29 -10.15 -8.67
C ALA A 542 19.31 -9.00 -8.72
N SER A 543 18.83 -7.79 -9.02
CA SER A 543 19.65 -6.58 -9.20
C SER A 543 19.84 -5.78 -7.90
N MET A 544 18.96 -5.95 -6.91
CA MET A 544 18.99 -5.24 -5.63
C MET A 544 18.17 -5.99 -4.58
N VAL A 545 18.56 -5.88 -3.30
CA VAL A 545 17.74 -6.31 -2.15
C VAL A 545 17.35 -5.10 -1.30
N THR A 546 16.13 -5.08 -0.77
CA THR A 546 15.74 -4.20 0.36
C THR A 546 15.48 -5.04 1.60
N LEU A 547 16.15 -4.75 2.71
CA LEU A 547 15.98 -5.46 3.98
C LEU A 547 15.19 -4.59 4.97
N HIS A 548 14.04 -5.08 5.44
CA HIS A 548 13.40 -4.54 6.64
C HIS A 548 14.05 -5.17 7.88
N GLY A 549 14.58 -4.32 8.78
CA GLY A 549 15.32 -4.72 9.99
C GLY A 549 14.48 -5.38 11.11
N ARG A 550 13.43 -6.13 10.77
CA ARG A 550 12.63 -6.93 11.72
C ARG A 550 12.36 -8.32 11.18
N SER A 551 12.14 -9.28 12.08
CA SER A 551 11.53 -10.56 11.73
C SER A 551 10.03 -10.41 11.40
N ARG A 552 9.38 -11.45 10.86
CA ARG A 552 7.92 -11.49 10.70
C ARG A 552 7.22 -11.31 12.05
N GLU A 553 7.64 -12.07 13.05
CA GLU A 553 7.00 -12.14 14.37
C GLU A 553 7.07 -10.81 15.13
N GLN A 554 8.21 -10.10 15.03
CA GLN A 554 8.39 -8.78 15.64
C GLN A 554 7.45 -7.69 15.09
N ARG A 555 6.76 -7.90 13.97
CA ARG A 555 5.84 -6.96 13.28
C ARG A 555 6.27 -5.48 13.34
N TYR A 556 5.84 -4.77 14.39
CA TYR A 556 6.22 -3.41 14.82
C TYR A 556 6.31 -3.27 16.37
N THR A 557 6.52 -4.35 17.13
CA THR A 557 6.62 -4.35 18.61
C THR A 557 8.03 -4.12 19.14
N ARG A 558 9.04 -4.35 18.31
CA ARG A 558 10.47 -4.04 18.56
C ARG A 558 10.94 -2.92 17.66
N SER A 559 12.10 -2.34 17.93
CA SER A 559 12.85 -1.50 16.98
C SER A 559 13.29 -2.29 15.75
N ALA A 560 13.73 -1.60 14.70
CA ALA A 560 14.50 -2.18 13.61
C ALA A 560 15.99 -2.36 14.00
N ASP A 561 16.53 -3.54 13.70
CA ASP A 561 17.92 -3.96 13.88
C ASP A 561 18.76 -3.43 12.70
N TRP A 562 19.51 -2.34 12.93
CA TRP A 562 20.28 -1.63 11.89
C TRP A 562 21.73 -2.12 11.79
N GLU A 563 22.25 -2.63 12.89
CA GLU A 563 23.54 -3.32 13.00
C GLU A 563 23.53 -4.58 12.12
N TYR A 564 22.44 -5.35 12.16
CA TYR A 564 22.24 -6.49 11.26
C TYR A 564 21.96 -6.07 9.80
N ILE A 565 21.37 -4.89 9.56
CA ILE A 565 21.31 -4.33 8.20
C ILE A 565 22.72 -4.04 7.67
N ALA A 566 23.63 -3.52 8.50
CA ALA A 566 25.03 -3.27 8.12
C ALA A 566 25.84 -4.56 7.86
N GLU A 567 25.58 -5.64 8.62
CA GLU A 567 26.07 -6.98 8.30
C GLU A 567 25.54 -7.46 6.93
N CYS A 568 24.24 -7.34 6.70
CA CYS A 568 23.58 -7.74 5.46
C CYS A 568 24.07 -6.94 4.24
N ALA A 569 24.35 -5.64 4.40
CA ALA A 569 24.89 -4.78 3.34
C ALA A 569 26.28 -5.26 2.88
N ARG A 570 27.17 -5.59 3.84
CA ARG A 570 28.51 -6.10 3.54
C ARG A 570 28.48 -7.40 2.73
N VAL A 571 27.58 -8.35 3.06
CA VAL A 571 27.46 -9.62 2.31
C VAL A 571 26.67 -9.50 1.00
N ALA A 572 25.93 -8.41 0.77
CA ALA A 572 25.28 -8.14 -0.51
C ALA A 572 26.30 -7.71 -1.59
N SER A 573 27.28 -6.90 -1.20
CA SER A 573 28.29 -6.30 -2.09
C SER A 573 28.90 -7.30 -3.09
N PRO A 574 28.94 -7.00 -4.40
CA PRO A 574 28.66 -5.69 -5.03
C PRO A 574 27.17 -5.42 -5.36
N MET A 575 26.23 -6.32 -5.04
CA MET A 575 24.80 -6.04 -5.24
C MET A 575 24.33 -4.99 -4.22
N PRO A 576 23.63 -3.92 -4.64
CA PRO A 576 23.16 -2.90 -3.71
C PRO A 576 22.13 -3.46 -2.71
N LEU A 577 22.23 -3.01 -1.46
CA LEU A 577 21.26 -3.28 -0.41
C LEU A 577 20.68 -1.98 0.14
N PHE A 578 19.35 -1.89 0.17
CA PHE A 578 18.60 -0.80 0.76
C PHE A 578 18.15 -1.14 2.19
N GLY A 579 18.44 -0.23 3.11
CA GLY A 579 17.97 -0.33 4.50
C GLY A 579 16.52 0.14 4.65
N ASN A 580 15.76 -0.48 5.54
CA ASN A 580 14.37 -0.10 5.82
C ASN A 580 13.97 -0.44 7.26
N GLY A 581 13.19 0.45 7.87
CA GLY A 581 12.64 0.31 9.22
C GLY A 581 13.03 1.49 10.10
N ASP A 582 12.04 2.08 10.76
CA ASP A 582 12.18 3.05 11.87
C ASP A 582 12.96 4.33 11.56
N ILE A 583 13.13 4.63 10.28
CA ILE A 583 13.57 5.95 9.82
C ILE A 583 12.38 6.91 9.96
N LEU A 584 12.37 7.75 11.00
CA LEU A 584 11.29 8.70 11.26
C LEU A 584 11.76 10.15 11.24
N SER A 585 13.04 10.44 11.55
CA SER A 585 13.67 11.74 11.28
C SER A 585 14.72 11.68 10.17
N TYR A 586 15.22 12.87 9.78
CA TYR A 586 16.39 13.00 8.91
C TYR A 586 17.68 12.54 9.61
N GLU A 587 17.74 12.61 10.95
CA GLU A 587 18.86 12.09 11.73
C GLU A 587 18.91 10.57 11.62
N ASP A 588 17.77 9.89 11.72
CA ASP A 588 17.67 8.45 11.50
C ASP A 588 18.08 8.08 10.06
N ALA A 589 17.71 8.93 9.08
CA ALA A 589 18.10 8.74 7.68
C ALA A 589 19.62 8.87 7.49
N ASN A 590 20.23 9.89 8.08
CA ASN A 590 21.68 10.11 8.04
C ASN A 590 22.44 9.00 8.78
N ARG A 591 21.98 8.62 9.98
CA ARG A 591 22.49 7.49 10.78
C ARG A 591 22.42 6.19 9.98
N ALA A 592 21.29 5.91 9.34
CA ALA A 592 21.09 4.73 8.50
C ALA A 592 22.01 4.70 7.27
N MET A 593 22.21 5.83 6.59
CA MET A 593 23.13 5.92 5.44
C MET A 593 24.59 5.70 5.85
N GLN A 594 25.00 6.10 7.06
CA GLN A 594 26.34 5.83 7.60
C GLN A 594 26.60 4.33 7.87
N MET A 595 25.55 3.49 7.96
CA MET A 595 25.67 2.03 8.17
C MET A 595 26.08 1.23 6.91
N GLY A 596 26.55 1.90 5.85
CA GLY A 596 27.08 1.25 4.64
C GLY A 596 26.01 0.66 3.70
N VAL A 597 24.74 1.06 3.84
CA VAL A 597 23.68 0.73 2.88
C VAL A 597 23.82 1.56 1.60
N SER A 598 23.38 1.01 0.46
CA SER A 598 23.40 1.70 -0.84
C SER A 598 22.33 2.78 -0.99
N GLY A 599 21.40 2.84 -0.03
CA GLY A 599 20.27 3.75 0.03
C GLY A 599 19.28 3.33 1.11
N ILE A 600 18.27 4.16 1.34
CA ILE A 600 17.25 3.94 2.36
C ILE A 600 15.84 4.04 1.78
N MET A 601 14.92 3.25 2.34
CA MET A 601 13.53 3.23 1.92
C MET A 601 12.66 4.08 2.85
N ILE A 602 12.51 5.38 2.50
CA ILE A 602 11.74 6.44 3.18
C ILE A 602 11.12 7.39 2.13
N ALA A 603 10.15 8.21 2.53
CA ALA A 603 9.39 9.13 1.66
C ALA A 603 9.96 10.55 1.51
N ARG A 604 10.92 11.00 2.34
CA ARG A 604 11.42 12.39 2.40
C ARG A 604 12.86 12.46 2.89
N GLN A 605 13.61 13.50 2.49
CA GLN A 605 14.98 13.81 2.93
C GLN A 605 15.15 15.33 3.02
N GLU A 606 14.56 15.92 4.05
CA GLU A 606 14.84 17.32 4.39
C GLU A 606 15.81 17.33 5.56
N GLN A 607 16.93 18.06 5.47
CA GLN A 607 18.01 18.03 6.47
C GLN A 607 17.71 18.90 7.71
N ARG A 608 16.46 18.87 8.18
CA ARG A 608 15.96 19.54 9.38
C ARG A 608 14.74 18.79 9.92
N HIS A 609 14.39 19.01 11.18
CA HIS A 609 13.04 18.67 11.65
C HIS A 609 12.05 19.68 11.05
N TRP A 610 10.97 19.19 10.45
CA TRP A 610 9.93 20.03 9.86
C TRP A 610 8.71 20.08 10.79
N ASP A 611 8.66 21.14 11.60
CA ASP A 611 7.48 21.49 12.38
C ASP A 611 6.54 22.34 11.51
N ILE A 612 5.50 21.70 10.97
CA ILE A 612 4.47 22.36 10.17
C ILE A 612 3.32 22.86 11.03
N SER A 613 2.66 23.92 10.59
CA SER A 613 1.35 24.33 11.09
C SER A 613 0.25 23.28 10.78
N SER A 614 -0.86 23.38 11.50
CA SER A 614 -2.10 22.63 11.22
C SER A 614 -2.59 22.87 9.79
N SER A 615 -2.56 24.12 9.31
CA SER A 615 -2.95 24.52 7.96
C SER A 615 -2.09 23.88 6.87
N GLU A 616 -0.76 23.90 7.01
CA GLU A 616 0.14 23.18 6.09
C GLU A 616 -0.13 21.66 6.10
N ARG A 617 -0.34 21.08 7.29
CA ARG A 617 -0.69 19.65 7.44
C ARG A 617 -2.03 19.32 6.79
N PHE A 618 -2.99 20.23 6.82
CA PHE A 618 -4.30 20.09 6.18
C PHE A 618 -4.23 20.27 4.65
N ASP A 619 -3.40 21.18 4.15
CA ASP A 619 -3.13 21.31 2.70
C ASP A 619 -2.47 20.04 2.12
N ILE A 620 -1.73 19.26 2.92
CA ILE A 620 -1.24 17.93 2.51
C ILE A 620 -2.39 16.91 2.34
N LEU A 621 -3.45 16.99 3.15
CA LEU A 621 -4.64 16.15 2.99
C LEU A 621 -5.46 16.58 1.75
N LYS A 622 -5.48 17.88 1.47
CA LYS A 622 -6.12 18.51 0.30
C LYS A 622 -5.42 18.17 -1.01
N ASP A 623 -4.08 18.09 -1.03
CA ASP A 623 -3.32 17.51 -2.15
C ASP A 623 -3.77 16.08 -2.43
N PHE A 624 -3.86 15.26 -1.38
CA PHE A 624 -4.30 13.86 -1.51
C PHE A 624 -5.73 13.75 -2.04
N THR A 625 -6.67 14.58 -1.57
CA THR A 625 -8.03 14.57 -2.11
C THR A 625 -8.07 15.06 -3.56
N ASN A 626 -7.33 16.11 -3.90
CA ASN A 626 -7.19 16.60 -5.28
C ASN A 626 -6.67 15.52 -6.23
N TYR A 627 -5.58 14.83 -5.88
CA TYR A 627 -5.05 13.72 -6.67
C TYR A 627 -5.99 12.49 -6.68
N GLY A 628 -6.77 12.30 -5.61
CA GLY A 628 -7.82 11.28 -5.53
C GLY A 628 -8.98 11.54 -6.49
N LEU A 629 -9.46 12.78 -6.58
CA LEU A 629 -10.50 13.21 -7.51
C LEU A 629 -10.03 13.07 -8.98
N GLU A 630 -8.75 13.27 -9.26
CA GLU A 630 -8.17 13.00 -10.59
C GLU A 630 -8.07 11.50 -10.89
N HIS A 631 -7.62 10.70 -9.92
CA HIS A 631 -7.29 9.29 -10.12
C HIS A 631 -8.51 8.33 -10.03
N TRP A 632 -9.52 8.70 -9.25
CA TRP A 632 -10.75 7.91 -9.04
C TRP A 632 -12.01 8.59 -9.55
N GLY A 633 -12.06 9.92 -9.55
CA GLY A 633 -13.10 10.71 -10.19
C GLY A 633 -13.66 11.86 -9.34
N SER A 634 -14.27 12.82 -10.02
CA SER A 634 -15.05 13.89 -9.38
C SER A 634 -16.56 13.66 -9.42
N ASP A 635 -17.02 12.54 -9.98
CA ASP A 635 -18.38 12.04 -9.74
C ASP A 635 -18.55 11.54 -8.30
N THR A 636 -19.78 11.22 -7.91
CA THR A 636 -20.07 10.70 -6.56
C THR A 636 -19.17 9.49 -6.24
N GLN A 637 -18.93 8.58 -7.20
CA GLN A 637 -18.13 7.37 -6.97
C GLN A 637 -16.66 7.68 -6.72
N GLY A 638 -16.07 8.60 -7.47
CA GLY A 638 -14.71 9.04 -7.26
C GLY A 638 -14.54 9.83 -5.96
N VAL A 639 -15.49 10.69 -5.59
CA VAL A 639 -15.52 11.42 -4.31
C VAL A 639 -15.54 10.44 -3.13
N GLU A 640 -16.49 9.51 -3.09
CA GLU A 640 -16.62 8.59 -1.95
C GLU A 640 -15.48 7.57 -1.87
N LYS A 641 -14.89 7.21 -3.01
CA LYS A 641 -13.66 6.41 -3.04
C LYS A 641 -12.46 7.21 -2.52
N THR A 642 -12.36 8.49 -2.86
CA THR A 642 -11.34 9.42 -2.32
C THR A 642 -11.48 9.57 -0.81
N ARG A 643 -12.70 9.86 -0.33
CA ARG A 643 -13.04 9.93 1.10
C ARG A 643 -12.61 8.67 1.84
N LYS A 644 -12.95 7.50 1.31
CA LYS A 644 -12.58 6.21 1.89
C LYS A 644 -11.07 6.04 2.05
N PHE A 645 -10.27 6.34 1.03
CA PHE A 645 -8.81 6.21 1.16
C PHE A 645 -8.17 7.31 2.02
N LEU A 646 -8.75 8.52 2.08
CA LEU A 646 -8.37 9.56 3.04
C LEU A 646 -8.59 9.08 4.49
N LEU A 647 -9.75 8.49 4.79
CA LEU A 647 -10.08 7.96 6.13
C LEU A 647 -9.17 6.78 6.52
N GLU A 648 -8.82 5.89 5.58
CA GLU A 648 -7.81 4.85 5.84
C GLU A 648 -6.42 5.48 6.12
N TRP A 649 -6.05 6.60 5.50
CA TRP A 649 -4.78 7.31 5.75
C TRP A 649 -4.79 8.06 7.10
N LEU A 650 -5.87 8.76 7.43
CA LEU A 650 -6.07 9.43 8.72
C LEU A 650 -5.93 8.46 9.90
N SER A 651 -6.40 7.21 9.73
CA SER A 651 -6.23 6.14 10.74
C SER A 651 -4.77 5.73 11.03
N PHE A 652 -3.81 6.22 10.25
CA PHE A 652 -2.37 6.18 10.56
C PHE A 652 -1.82 7.55 10.97
N LEU A 653 -2.29 8.64 10.35
CA LEU A 653 -1.80 10.00 10.63
C LEU A 653 -2.16 10.53 12.03
N CYS A 654 -3.18 9.99 12.70
CA CYS A 654 -3.47 10.28 14.10
C CYS A 654 -2.34 9.90 15.07
N ARG A 655 -1.34 9.12 14.62
CA ARG A 655 -0.14 8.80 15.42
C ARG A 655 1.01 9.80 15.29
N TYR A 656 0.92 10.75 14.35
CA TYR A 656 1.89 11.84 14.22
C TYR A 656 1.69 12.86 15.33
N ILE A 657 2.79 13.31 15.92
CA ILE A 657 2.83 14.40 16.88
C ILE A 657 3.68 15.52 16.24
N PRO A 658 3.24 16.78 16.28
CA PRO A 658 4.04 17.92 15.83
C PRO A 658 5.40 17.98 16.53
N VAL A 659 6.43 18.42 15.81
CA VAL A 659 7.80 18.46 16.32
C VAL A 659 7.92 19.44 17.50
N GLY A 660 7.22 20.58 17.44
CA GLY A 660 7.19 21.59 18.52
C GLY A 660 6.47 21.14 19.79
N LEU A 661 5.71 20.03 19.72
CA LEU A 661 4.99 19.44 20.85
C LEU A 661 5.82 18.37 21.60
N LEU A 662 6.89 17.85 20.99
CA LEU A 662 7.73 16.81 21.56
C LEU A 662 8.79 17.40 22.52
N GLU A 663 9.00 16.74 23.65
CA GLU A 663 10.02 17.04 24.66
C GLU A 663 11.42 16.60 24.17
N HIS A 664 11.53 15.42 23.55
CA HIS A 664 12.74 14.97 22.87
C HIS A 664 12.42 14.39 21.49
N LEU A 665 13.40 14.47 20.58
CA LEU A 665 13.31 13.99 19.20
C LEU A 665 14.30 12.81 18.99
N PRO A 666 14.04 11.91 18.02
CA PRO A 666 12.78 11.73 17.29
C PRO A 666 11.75 10.89 18.07
N GLN A 667 10.46 11.05 17.73
CA GLN A 667 9.39 10.13 18.16
C GLN A 667 9.65 8.73 17.56
N ARG A 668 9.51 7.67 18.35
CA ARG A 668 9.74 6.28 17.90
C ARG A 668 8.45 5.58 17.46
N ILE A 669 8.54 4.63 16.53
CA ILE A 669 7.34 3.96 15.95
C ILE A 669 6.53 3.12 16.96
N ASN A 670 7.18 2.67 18.03
CA ASN A 670 6.56 1.91 19.12
C ASN A 670 5.90 2.83 20.18
N GLU A 671 6.19 4.13 20.16
CA GLU A 671 5.60 5.11 21.08
C GLU A 671 4.18 5.52 20.65
N ARG A 672 3.26 5.59 21.60
CA ARG A 672 1.87 6.01 21.40
C ARG A 672 1.69 7.45 21.86
N PRO A 673 1.02 8.32 21.08
CA PRO A 673 0.62 9.61 21.61
C PRO A 673 -0.22 9.43 22.89
N PRO A 674 0.06 10.19 23.97
CA PRO A 674 -0.93 10.41 25.02
C PRO A 674 -2.09 11.25 24.47
N TYR A 675 -3.09 11.55 25.30
CA TYR A 675 -4.03 12.63 24.98
C TYR A 675 -3.28 13.97 25.14
N TYR A 676 -3.34 14.78 24.09
CA TYR A 676 -2.71 16.11 24.06
C TYR A 676 -3.59 17.09 23.27
N LEU A 677 -3.65 18.34 23.73
CA LEU A 677 -4.19 19.42 22.91
C LEU A 677 -3.09 19.91 21.96
N GLY A 678 -3.46 20.11 20.69
CA GLY A 678 -2.58 20.72 19.69
C GLY A 678 -2.40 22.21 19.94
N ARG A 679 -1.67 22.89 19.04
CA ARG A 679 -1.59 24.35 19.02
C ARG A 679 -2.90 25.03 18.64
N ASP A 680 -3.83 24.27 18.06
CA ASP A 680 -5.17 24.71 17.67
C ASP A 680 -6.14 23.51 17.56
N TYR A 681 -7.40 23.82 17.29
CA TYR A 681 -8.47 22.83 17.10
C TYR A 681 -8.17 21.81 15.98
N LEU A 682 -7.65 22.27 14.85
CA LEU A 682 -7.44 21.44 13.65
C LEU A 682 -6.31 20.43 13.87
N GLU A 683 -5.25 20.84 14.57
CA GLU A 683 -4.17 19.96 15.03
C GLU A 683 -4.68 18.90 16.01
N THR A 684 -5.53 19.29 16.95
CA THR A 684 -6.16 18.40 17.95
C THR A 684 -7.12 17.40 17.28
N LEU A 685 -7.94 17.86 16.33
CA LEU A 685 -8.85 17.04 15.53
C LEU A 685 -8.06 16.00 14.71
N MET A 686 -6.93 16.40 14.12
CA MET A 686 -6.00 15.50 13.40
C MET A 686 -5.16 14.60 14.33
N ALA A 687 -5.22 14.76 15.65
CA ALA A 687 -4.65 13.85 16.63
C ALA A 687 -5.66 12.80 17.14
N SER A 688 -6.96 13.04 16.96
CA SER A 688 -8.01 12.15 17.46
C SER A 688 -7.93 10.73 16.88
N GLN A 689 -8.30 9.75 17.70
CA GLN A 689 -8.41 8.35 17.33
C GLN A 689 -9.86 7.91 17.03
N ASN A 690 -10.83 8.81 17.14
CA ASN A 690 -12.23 8.54 16.80
C ASN A 690 -12.46 8.60 15.28
N VAL A 691 -13.37 7.77 14.79
CA VAL A 691 -13.73 7.74 13.37
C VAL A 691 -14.49 9.00 12.94
N ASP A 692 -15.33 9.54 13.82
CA ASP A 692 -16.24 10.64 13.49
C ASP A 692 -15.47 11.96 13.32
N ASP A 693 -14.40 12.16 14.09
CA ASP A 693 -13.44 13.26 13.90
C ASP A 693 -12.72 13.17 12.54
N TRP A 694 -12.37 11.95 12.10
CA TRP A 694 -11.81 11.74 10.75
C TRP A 694 -12.85 11.99 9.65
N ILE A 695 -14.13 11.67 9.90
CA ILE A 695 -15.24 11.99 8.99
C ILE A 695 -15.36 13.52 8.88
N LYS A 696 -15.37 14.26 9.99
CA LYS A 696 -15.40 15.73 10.02
C LYS A 696 -14.25 16.33 9.19
N ILE A 697 -13.01 15.86 9.37
CA ILE A 697 -11.85 16.25 8.53
C ILE A 697 -12.12 15.98 7.03
N SER A 698 -12.72 14.82 6.72
CA SER A 698 -13.05 14.48 5.33
C SER A 698 -14.14 15.38 4.73
N GLU A 699 -15.07 15.87 5.54
CA GLU A 699 -16.15 16.77 5.10
C GLU A 699 -15.66 18.18 4.80
N LEU A 700 -14.67 18.68 5.55
CA LEU A 700 -13.97 19.94 5.23
C LEU A 700 -13.26 19.90 3.86
N LEU A 701 -12.95 18.71 3.33
CA LEU A 701 -12.22 18.51 2.06
C LEU A 701 -13.10 18.00 0.91
N LEU A 702 -14.19 17.32 1.19
CA LEU A 702 -15.04 16.61 0.21
C LEU A 702 -16.55 16.86 0.41
N GLY A 703 -16.92 17.85 1.23
CA GLY A 703 -18.31 18.14 1.60
C GLY A 703 -18.97 17.03 2.43
N PRO A 704 -20.23 17.24 2.84
CA PRO A 704 -20.90 16.40 3.84
C PRO A 704 -21.09 14.95 3.39
N VAL A 705 -21.10 14.01 4.34
CA VAL A 705 -21.47 12.61 4.11
C VAL A 705 -22.99 12.41 4.13
N PRO A 706 -23.51 11.35 3.47
CA PRO A 706 -24.89 10.91 3.71
C PRO A 706 -25.09 10.49 5.17
N PRO A 707 -26.28 10.71 5.79
CA PRO A 707 -26.52 10.34 7.20
C PRO A 707 -26.36 8.85 7.56
N SER A 708 -26.38 7.96 6.56
CA SER A 708 -26.11 6.52 6.71
C SER A 708 -24.65 6.12 6.44
N PHE A 709 -23.76 7.08 6.22
CA PHE A 709 -22.34 6.82 6.03
C PHE A 709 -21.72 6.33 7.33
N THR A 710 -20.92 5.27 7.23
CA THR A 710 -20.11 4.73 8.33
C THR A 710 -18.73 4.40 7.81
N PHE A 711 -17.73 4.47 8.67
CA PHE A 711 -16.38 4.01 8.36
C PHE A 711 -15.86 3.06 9.44
N LEU A 712 -14.98 2.14 9.04
CA LEU A 712 -14.26 1.24 9.93
C LEU A 712 -12.88 1.00 9.31
N PRO A 713 -11.77 1.40 9.95
CA PRO A 713 -10.44 1.27 9.37
C PRO A 713 -10.05 -0.19 9.11
N LYS A 714 -9.31 -0.45 8.03
CA LYS A 714 -8.86 -1.80 7.59
C LYS A 714 -7.83 -2.39 8.53
N HIS A 715 -7.12 -1.53 9.23
CA HIS A 715 -6.13 -1.89 10.23
C HIS A 715 -6.60 -1.26 11.54
N LYS A 716 -7.15 -2.06 12.45
CA LYS A 716 -7.06 -1.70 13.86
C LYS A 716 -5.56 -1.60 14.17
N ALA A 717 -5.08 -0.43 14.59
CA ALA A 717 -3.64 -0.15 14.80
C ALA A 717 -3.04 -0.88 16.03
N ASN A 718 -3.66 -1.98 16.45
CA ASN A 718 -3.25 -2.95 17.45
C ASN A 718 -2.09 -3.81 16.90
N SER A 719 -0.96 -3.16 16.62
CA SER A 719 0.35 -3.82 16.49
C SER A 719 0.88 -4.31 17.84
N TYR A 720 0.25 -3.86 18.93
CA TYR A 720 0.43 -4.31 20.31
C TYR A 720 -0.89 -4.94 20.79
N ARG A 721 -0.81 -5.91 21.70
CA ARG A 721 -1.96 -6.59 22.29
C ARG A 721 -1.58 -7.17 23.65
#